data_AF-A0A951U304-F1
#
_entry.id   AF-A0A951U304-F1
#
_cell.length_a   1.000
_cell.length_b   1.000
_cell.length_c   1.000
_cell.angle_alpha   90.00
_cell.angle_beta   90.00
_cell.angle_gamma   90.00
#
_symmetry.space_group_name_H-M   'P 1'
#
loop_
_entity.id
_entity.type
_entity.pdbx_description
1 polymer ?
#
loop_
_entity_poly.entity_id
_entity_poly.type
_entity_poly.pdbx_seq_one_letter_code
_entity_poly.pdbx_strand_id
1 'polypeptide(L)'
;MKELLYLEIPTSDIAAVRDWLQQVSLPTTSEVTQQATPDGFRLCFTGTTGAIGTADELSVFTWSLQRTTYLKAFRWTDRPLLQEREILQSLSQQIRARFPHHYPQPPALTSASIFESLHERYPQTVHYFQKMPNGEAHLNRVYWWEQRWREGVQNPQQPKQVIFSADSRPEPALQDQFQDQSQDQYDLIYVGGALGVIHAAVMARLGYRVLLLERLPFGRMNREWNISRAEFQSLIELGLFTAAEFESLIAAEYQDGFHKFFDANNPPQCKAPVLHTPTVLNIAIDAEKLLKLSGEKLRAAGGDIWDETEFLRAEIGSECVTVQTTHLPSQQARQASGRLLVDAMGTASPIAWQLNGGRAFDSVCPTVGAVIDGGFEPGVWDARFGDVLNSHGDISRGRQLIWELFPGRGSELTFYLFHYHQVHPENPGSLLEMYEDFFTILPEYRRCDPEKLIWKKPTFGYIPGHFSIRASDRQVAFDRLIAIGDAASLQSPLVFTGFGSLVRNLPRLTDLLDTALRHDLLQAKHLTQIRAFQSNISVTWLFSKGMMVPTGRFIAPERVNAMLNTFFGILAEQPPELADRFVKDRAGWLPFNRMALQAAWRNPALLLWIWELAGARDLLRWLGSYINFTLSALLSWLLGWLPSFANQIQPWLEPRYPAVWLWLLAQSYALTYGVGQPQSKSAPPQPHLRVKPESPV
;
A
#
# COMPACT_ATOMS: atom_id res chain seq x y z
N MET A 1 12.85 -40.66 -6.02
CA MET A 1 13.19 -39.31 -6.51
C MET A 1 13.04 -38.31 -5.37
N LYS A 2 14.04 -37.44 -5.13
CA LYS A 2 14.02 -36.44 -4.05
C LYS A 2 14.39 -35.06 -4.59
N GLU A 3 13.58 -34.04 -4.33
CA GLU A 3 13.93 -32.64 -4.64
C GLU A 3 15.06 -32.18 -3.71
N LEU A 4 16.13 -31.64 -4.29
CA LEU A 4 17.30 -31.16 -3.56
C LEU A 4 17.50 -29.65 -3.65
N LEU A 5 17.03 -29.04 -4.74
CA LEU A 5 17.23 -27.63 -5.02
C LEU A 5 16.03 -27.09 -5.80
N TYR A 6 15.56 -25.91 -5.40
CA TYR A 6 14.60 -25.11 -6.14
C TYR A 6 15.09 -23.66 -6.15
N LEU A 7 15.29 -23.09 -7.36
CA LEU A 7 15.83 -21.75 -7.56
C LEU A 7 14.94 -20.94 -8.50
N GLU A 8 14.88 -19.65 -8.20
CA GLU A 8 14.45 -18.61 -9.11
C GLU A 8 15.68 -18.14 -9.89
N ILE A 9 15.50 -17.96 -11.20
CA ILE A 9 16.46 -17.35 -12.11
C ILE A 9 15.77 -16.11 -12.69
N PRO A 10 16.17 -14.88 -12.33
CA PRO A 10 15.39 -13.65 -12.51
C PRO A 10 15.39 -13.13 -13.97
N THR A 11 15.05 -13.99 -14.93
CA THR A 11 14.96 -13.71 -16.36
C THR A 11 13.78 -14.45 -16.99
N SER A 12 13.14 -13.82 -17.98
CA SER A 12 12.14 -14.47 -18.82
C SER A 12 12.75 -15.31 -19.95
N ASP A 13 14.06 -15.17 -20.20
CA ASP A 13 14.76 -15.87 -21.29
C ASP A 13 15.22 -17.27 -20.86
N ILE A 14 14.27 -18.21 -20.88
CA ILE A 14 14.54 -19.63 -20.55
C ILE A 14 15.50 -20.30 -21.55
N ALA A 15 15.55 -19.82 -22.80
CA ALA A 15 16.46 -20.37 -23.81
C ALA A 15 17.92 -20.07 -23.43
N ALA A 16 18.24 -18.81 -23.12
CA ALA A 16 19.58 -18.44 -22.66
C ALA A 16 20.00 -19.18 -21.38
N VAL A 17 19.05 -19.44 -20.47
CA VAL A 17 19.33 -20.22 -19.26
C VAL A 17 19.64 -21.68 -19.60
N ARG A 18 18.85 -22.34 -20.46
CA ARG A 18 19.08 -23.73 -20.88
C ARG A 18 20.41 -23.89 -21.61
N ASP A 19 20.70 -23.02 -22.56
CA ASP A 19 21.94 -23.06 -23.34
C ASP A 19 23.16 -22.93 -22.42
N TRP A 20 23.08 -22.03 -21.44
CA TRP A 20 24.14 -21.88 -20.45
C TRP A 20 24.27 -23.10 -19.52
N LEU A 21 23.14 -23.65 -19.03
CA LEU A 21 23.14 -24.82 -18.14
C LEU A 21 23.73 -26.07 -18.82
N GLN A 22 23.54 -26.22 -20.13
CA GLN A 22 24.11 -27.36 -20.86
C GLN A 22 25.62 -27.26 -21.03
N GLN A 23 26.19 -26.05 -20.92
CA GLN A 23 27.61 -25.77 -21.13
C GLN A 23 28.38 -25.50 -19.82
N VAL A 24 27.68 -25.31 -18.71
CA VAL A 24 28.31 -24.97 -17.42
C VAL A 24 29.21 -26.10 -16.93
N SER A 25 30.43 -25.75 -16.53
CA SER A 25 31.35 -26.69 -15.90
C SER A 25 31.08 -26.77 -14.40
N LEU A 26 30.77 -27.97 -13.92
CA LEU A 26 30.51 -28.26 -12.50
C LEU A 26 31.73 -28.98 -11.88
N PRO A 27 31.92 -28.88 -10.55
CA PRO A 27 33.01 -29.56 -9.85
C PRO A 27 32.70 -31.06 -9.75
N THR A 28 32.96 -31.78 -10.83
CA THR A 28 32.68 -33.21 -10.97
C THR A 28 33.96 -34.02 -11.15
N THR A 29 33.98 -35.26 -10.67
CA THR A 29 35.07 -36.22 -10.94
C THR A 29 34.93 -36.83 -12.34
N SER A 30 35.96 -37.53 -12.82
CA SER A 30 35.92 -38.27 -14.09
C SER A 30 34.84 -39.37 -14.16
N GLU A 31 34.28 -39.74 -13.01
CA GLU A 31 33.21 -40.75 -12.89
C GLU A 31 31.81 -40.16 -13.10
N VAL A 32 31.68 -38.84 -13.26
CA VAL A 32 30.40 -38.15 -13.45
C VAL A 32 30.34 -37.54 -14.84
N THR A 33 29.33 -37.92 -15.62
CA THR A 33 29.14 -37.40 -16.98
C THR A 33 27.91 -36.49 -17.02
N GLN A 34 28.09 -35.26 -17.51
CA GLN A 34 26.99 -34.34 -17.79
C GLN A 34 26.41 -34.62 -19.18
N GLN A 35 25.09 -34.79 -19.25
CA GLN A 35 24.36 -34.97 -20.50
C GLN A 35 23.24 -33.93 -20.61
N ALA A 36 23.26 -33.15 -21.69
CA ALA A 36 22.21 -32.19 -22.00
C ALA A 36 20.84 -32.89 -22.18
N THR A 37 19.78 -32.21 -21.76
CA THR A 37 18.38 -32.59 -21.96
C THR A 37 17.60 -31.39 -22.52
N PRO A 38 16.41 -31.58 -23.12
CA PRO A 38 15.64 -30.47 -23.70
C PRO A 38 15.35 -29.30 -22.74
N ASP A 39 15.24 -29.61 -21.44
CA ASP A 39 14.88 -28.65 -20.39
C ASP A 39 16.03 -28.37 -19.41
N GLY A 40 17.23 -28.91 -19.65
CA GLY A 40 18.36 -28.72 -18.75
C GLY A 40 19.47 -29.73 -18.98
N PHE A 41 19.86 -30.46 -17.94
CA PHE A 41 20.88 -31.51 -18.03
C PHE A 41 20.68 -32.58 -16.94
N ARG A 42 21.35 -33.71 -17.11
CA ARG A 42 21.51 -34.72 -16.05
C ARG A 42 22.99 -35.01 -15.81
N LEU A 43 23.33 -35.33 -14.57
CA LEU A 43 24.63 -35.88 -14.20
C LEU A 43 24.46 -37.36 -13.92
N CYS A 44 25.14 -38.20 -14.70
CA CYS A 44 25.14 -39.65 -14.55
C CYS A 44 26.41 -40.08 -13.81
N PHE A 45 26.25 -40.80 -12.70
CA PHE A 45 27.37 -41.26 -11.87
C PHE A 45 27.72 -42.71 -12.26
N THR A 46 28.91 -42.91 -12.82
CA THR A 46 29.42 -44.22 -13.25
C THR A 46 29.94 -45.02 -12.04
N GLY A 47 29.77 -46.35 -12.04
CA GLY A 47 30.30 -47.24 -10.98
C GLY A 47 29.35 -47.57 -9.83
N THR A 48 28.11 -47.08 -9.85
CA THR A 48 27.12 -47.28 -8.78
C THR A 48 25.85 -47.95 -9.31
N THR A 49 25.85 -49.28 -9.43
CA THR A 49 24.63 -50.04 -9.71
C THR A 49 23.75 -50.08 -8.46
N GLY A 50 22.67 -49.31 -8.44
CA GLY A 50 21.58 -49.51 -7.48
C GLY A 50 20.96 -50.89 -7.63
N ALA A 51 20.34 -51.40 -6.56
CA ALA A 51 19.77 -52.76 -6.50
C ALA A 51 18.65 -53.06 -7.52
N ILE A 52 18.22 -52.06 -8.30
CA ILE A 52 17.14 -52.16 -9.29
C ILE A 52 17.47 -51.32 -10.52
N GLY A 53 18.54 -51.61 -11.27
CA GLY A 53 18.73 -51.18 -12.68
C GLY A 53 18.60 -49.68 -13.05
N THR A 54 18.39 -48.77 -12.10
CA THR A 54 18.27 -47.33 -12.31
C THR A 54 19.64 -46.71 -12.08
N ALA A 55 20.11 -45.92 -13.04
CA ALA A 55 21.34 -45.16 -12.90
C ALA A 55 21.20 -44.14 -11.76
N ASP A 56 22.25 -44.03 -10.93
CA ASP A 56 22.38 -43.00 -9.92
C ASP A 56 22.57 -41.65 -10.64
N GLU A 57 21.53 -40.81 -10.63
CA GLU A 57 21.49 -39.57 -11.42
C GLU A 57 21.05 -38.35 -10.60
N LEU A 58 21.61 -37.19 -10.96
CA LEU A 58 21.07 -35.88 -10.61
C LEU A 58 20.43 -35.27 -11.85
N SER A 59 19.11 -35.09 -11.84
CA SER A 59 18.36 -34.47 -12.93
C SER A 59 18.08 -33.00 -12.63
N VAL A 60 18.50 -32.11 -13.53
CA VAL A 60 18.31 -30.66 -13.42
C VAL A 60 17.50 -30.18 -14.62
N PHE A 61 16.39 -29.48 -14.34
CA PHE A 61 15.54 -28.95 -15.40
C PHE A 61 15.00 -27.57 -15.05
N THR A 62 14.61 -26.83 -16.09
CA THR A 62 14.02 -25.50 -16.00
C THR A 62 12.60 -25.48 -16.50
N TRP A 63 11.85 -24.49 -16.03
CA TRP A 63 10.51 -24.16 -16.49
C TRP A 63 10.27 -22.67 -16.28
N SER A 64 9.16 -22.13 -16.80
CA SER A 64 8.85 -20.70 -16.64
C SER A 64 7.39 -20.48 -16.26
N LEU A 65 7.17 -19.43 -15.48
CA LEU A 65 5.86 -18.91 -15.10
C LEU A 65 6.01 -17.42 -14.74
N GLN A 66 5.00 -16.59 -14.97
CA GLN A 66 5.02 -15.17 -14.59
C GLN A 66 6.26 -14.40 -15.12
N ARG A 67 6.67 -14.66 -16.37
CA ARG A 67 7.90 -14.10 -16.97
C ARG A 67 9.18 -14.30 -16.13
N THR A 68 9.27 -15.44 -15.45
CA THR A 68 10.45 -15.85 -14.68
C THR A 68 10.80 -17.29 -14.99
N THR A 69 12.10 -17.58 -15.06
CA THR A 69 12.64 -18.92 -15.20
C THR A 69 12.93 -19.51 -13.82
N TYR A 70 12.60 -20.77 -13.65
CA TYR A 70 12.83 -21.53 -12.43
C TYR A 70 13.67 -22.75 -12.75
N LEU A 71 14.41 -23.25 -11.76
CA LEU A 71 15.21 -24.46 -11.86
C LEU A 71 14.94 -25.38 -10.68
N LYS A 72 14.79 -26.68 -10.95
CA LYS A 72 14.80 -27.71 -9.91
C LYS A 72 15.89 -28.74 -10.17
N ALA A 73 16.49 -29.25 -9.10
CA ALA A 73 17.39 -30.39 -9.14
C ALA A 73 16.82 -31.53 -8.29
N PHE A 74 16.78 -32.72 -8.87
CA PHE A 74 16.27 -33.92 -8.24
C PHE A 74 17.30 -35.03 -8.26
N ARG A 75 17.39 -35.73 -7.13
CA ARG A 75 18.12 -36.98 -7.04
C ARG A 75 17.24 -38.14 -7.46
N TRP A 76 17.75 -38.94 -8.39
CA TRP A 76 17.13 -40.16 -8.88
C TRP A 76 17.77 -41.41 -8.25
N THR A 77 17.86 -41.42 -6.93
CA THR A 77 18.33 -42.58 -6.14
C THR A 77 17.98 -42.34 -4.66
N ASP A 78 17.97 -43.40 -3.86
CA ASP A 78 17.60 -43.33 -2.44
C ASP A 78 18.77 -42.89 -1.55
N ARG A 79 20.01 -43.02 -2.03
CA ARG A 79 21.23 -42.63 -1.31
C ARG A 79 21.78 -41.27 -1.79
N PRO A 80 22.46 -40.49 -0.94
CA PRO A 80 23.21 -39.31 -1.39
C PRO A 80 24.29 -39.63 -2.43
N LEU A 81 24.45 -38.76 -3.42
CA LEU A 81 25.47 -38.89 -4.46
C LEU A 81 26.81 -38.28 -4.03
N LEU A 82 27.90 -38.70 -4.67
CA LEU A 82 29.24 -38.14 -4.44
C LEU A 82 29.25 -36.65 -4.79
N GLN A 83 29.77 -35.81 -3.89
CA GLN A 83 29.88 -34.34 -4.09
C GLN A 83 28.54 -33.63 -4.40
N GLU A 84 27.40 -34.26 -4.08
CA GLU A 84 26.05 -33.73 -4.37
C GLU A 84 25.87 -32.29 -3.88
N ARG A 85 26.35 -31.99 -2.67
CA ARG A 85 26.20 -30.67 -2.06
C ARG A 85 27.09 -29.63 -2.72
N GLU A 86 28.34 -29.99 -3.01
CA GLU A 86 29.33 -29.13 -3.66
C GLU A 86 28.89 -28.77 -5.09
N ILE A 87 28.38 -29.75 -5.83
CA ILE A 87 27.82 -29.55 -7.18
C ILE A 87 26.64 -28.57 -7.13
N LEU A 88 25.66 -28.80 -6.27
CA LEU A 88 24.47 -27.93 -6.16
C LEU A 88 24.81 -26.52 -5.67
N GLN A 89 25.78 -26.39 -4.76
CA GLN A 89 26.26 -25.09 -4.30
C GLN A 89 26.98 -24.33 -5.41
N SER A 90 27.86 -24.99 -6.16
CA SER A 90 28.55 -24.41 -7.31
C SER A 90 27.56 -23.97 -8.39
N LEU A 91 26.61 -24.84 -8.75
CA LEU A 91 25.55 -24.53 -9.70
C LEU A 91 24.76 -23.28 -9.27
N SER A 92 24.34 -23.23 -8.00
CA SER A 92 23.60 -22.08 -7.45
C SER A 92 24.41 -20.78 -7.52
N GLN A 93 25.70 -20.82 -7.19
CA GLN A 93 26.58 -19.65 -7.25
C GLN A 93 26.80 -19.17 -8.69
N GLN A 94 27.08 -20.10 -9.60
CA GLN A 94 27.33 -19.79 -11.01
C GLN A 94 26.07 -19.24 -11.70
N ILE A 95 24.89 -19.80 -11.41
CA ILE A 95 23.61 -19.27 -11.92
C ILE A 95 23.42 -17.82 -11.48
N ARG A 96 23.59 -17.53 -10.19
CA ARG A 96 23.40 -16.17 -9.64
C ARG A 96 24.40 -15.17 -10.19
N ALA A 97 25.62 -15.62 -10.49
CA ALA A 97 26.64 -14.79 -11.14
C ALA A 97 26.29 -14.51 -12.61
N ARG A 98 25.75 -15.49 -13.33
CA ARG A 98 25.39 -15.37 -14.75
C ARG A 98 24.10 -14.60 -14.99
N PHE A 99 23.12 -14.79 -14.11
CA PHE A 99 21.78 -14.22 -14.17
C PHE A 99 21.46 -13.48 -12.85
N PRO A 100 22.15 -12.36 -12.57
CA PRO A 100 21.88 -11.57 -11.38
C PRO A 100 20.52 -10.87 -11.48
N HIS A 101 20.00 -10.37 -10.35
CA HIS A 101 18.89 -9.41 -10.39
C HIS A 101 19.30 -8.15 -11.15
N HIS A 102 18.37 -7.62 -11.95
CA HIS A 102 18.56 -6.39 -12.70
C HIS A 102 17.43 -5.40 -12.36
N TYR A 103 17.79 -4.16 -12.03
CA TYR A 103 16.84 -3.10 -11.65
C TYR A 103 16.87 -1.96 -12.69
N PRO A 104 16.06 -2.06 -13.74
CA PRO A 104 16.11 -1.10 -14.83
C PRO A 104 15.62 0.29 -14.40
N GLN A 105 16.25 1.31 -14.96
CA GLN A 105 15.73 2.68 -14.92
C GLN A 105 14.71 2.90 -16.06
N PRO A 106 13.68 3.72 -15.85
CA PRO A 106 12.81 4.16 -16.94
C PRO A 106 13.64 4.84 -18.03
N PRO A 107 13.41 4.52 -19.31
CA PRO A 107 14.07 5.21 -20.40
C PRO A 107 13.66 6.68 -20.41
N ALA A 108 14.57 7.57 -20.80
CA ALA A 108 14.23 8.97 -21.01
C ALA A 108 13.29 9.11 -22.21
N LEU A 109 12.36 10.07 -22.15
CA LEU A 109 11.50 10.37 -23.29
C LEU A 109 12.32 11.09 -24.37
N THR A 110 12.53 10.44 -25.51
CA THR A 110 13.37 10.94 -26.62
C THR A 110 12.56 11.40 -27.83
N SER A 111 11.26 11.13 -27.85
CA SER A 111 10.32 11.50 -28.91
C SER A 111 9.13 12.28 -28.34
N ALA A 112 8.30 12.81 -29.22
CA ALA A 112 7.08 13.51 -28.82
C ALA A 112 6.01 12.56 -28.24
N SER A 113 6.02 11.28 -28.64
CA SER A 113 5.10 10.27 -28.10
C SER A 113 5.76 9.39 -27.05
N ILE A 114 5.07 9.20 -25.93
CA ILE A 114 5.50 8.24 -24.91
C ILE A 114 5.41 6.79 -25.42
N PHE A 115 4.55 6.50 -26.40
CA PHE A 115 4.46 5.16 -26.98
C PHE A 115 5.73 4.78 -27.74
N GLU A 116 6.24 5.66 -28.60
CA GLU A 116 7.49 5.43 -29.32
C GLU A 116 8.68 5.30 -28.35
N SER A 117 8.75 6.18 -27.35
CA SER A 117 9.84 6.17 -26.35
C SER A 117 9.88 4.89 -25.51
N LEU A 118 8.75 4.23 -25.28
CA LEU A 118 8.64 3.05 -24.40
C LEU A 118 8.56 1.71 -25.14
N HIS A 119 8.25 1.70 -26.45
CA HIS A 119 7.93 0.48 -27.19
C HIS A 119 9.03 -0.58 -27.18
N GLU A 120 10.30 -0.19 -27.33
CA GLU A 120 11.43 -1.14 -27.36
C GLU A 120 11.53 -1.95 -26.07
N ARG A 121 11.27 -1.31 -24.91
CA ARG A 121 11.44 -1.92 -23.59
C ARG A 121 10.15 -2.50 -23.02
N TYR A 122 9.01 -1.87 -23.32
CA TYR A 122 7.71 -2.21 -22.76
C TYR A 122 6.65 -2.39 -23.87
N PRO A 123 6.86 -3.36 -24.79
CA PRO A 123 6.00 -3.52 -25.96
C PRO A 123 4.55 -3.87 -25.60
N GLN A 124 4.32 -4.73 -24.59
CA GLN A 124 2.95 -5.07 -24.19
C GLN A 124 2.26 -3.87 -23.53
N THR A 125 2.99 -3.13 -22.70
CA THR A 125 2.48 -1.91 -22.07
C THR A 125 2.04 -0.89 -23.12
N VAL A 126 2.87 -0.61 -24.12
CA VAL A 126 2.52 0.32 -25.20
C VAL A 126 1.29 -0.18 -25.99
N HIS A 127 1.31 -1.45 -26.40
CA HIS A 127 0.24 -2.06 -27.20
C HIS A 127 -1.13 -1.96 -26.51
N TYR A 128 -1.26 -2.33 -25.24
CA TYR A 128 -2.56 -2.29 -24.56
C TYR A 128 -2.97 -0.91 -24.09
N PHE A 129 -2.02 -0.01 -23.76
CA PHE A 129 -2.39 1.38 -23.52
C PHE A 129 -2.93 2.05 -24.78
N GLN A 130 -2.43 1.73 -25.98
CA GLN A 130 -3.01 2.24 -27.24
C GLN A 130 -4.46 1.81 -27.46
N LYS A 131 -4.90 0.70 -26.85
CA LYS A 131 -6.28 0.21 -26.89
C LYS A 131 -7.20 0.84 -25.85
N MET A 132 -6.63 1.54 -24.85
CA MET A 132 -7.40 2.20 -23.80
C MET A 132 -7.83 3.61 -24.26
N PRO A 133 -9.05 4.05 -23.93
CA PRO A 133 -9.44 5.45 -24.03
C PRO A 133 -8.42 6.37 -23.34
N ASN A 134 -7.94 7.41 -24.03
CA ASN A 134 -6.91 8.33 -23.54
C ASN A 134 -5.60 7.65 -23.06
N GLY A 135 -5.27 6.49 -23.62
CA GLY A 135 -4.13 5.68 -23.21
C GLY A 135 -2.81 6.44 -23.14
N GLU A 136 -2.52 7.31 -24.10
CA GLU A 136 -1.27 8.09 -24.10
C GLU A 136 -1.17 9.02 -22.88
N ALA A 137 -2.26 9.71 -22.54
CA ALA A 137 -2.33 10.56 -21.37
C ALA A 137 -2.19 9.74 -20.07
N HIS A 138 -2.78 8.55 -20.02
CA HIS A 138 -2.61 7.65 -18.89
C HIS A 138 -1.17 7.16 -18.73
N LEU A 139 -0.51 6.76 -19.81
CA LEU A 139 0.87 6.28 -19.76
C LEU A 139 1.84 7.40 -19.36
N ASN A 140 1.61 8.64 -19.84
CA ASN A 140 2.36 9.81 -19.38
C ASN A 140 2.23 10.03 -17.87
N ARG A 141 1.05 9.79 -17.31
CA ARG A 141 0.82 9.88 -15.87
C ARG A 141 1.51 8.77 -15.09
N VAL A 142 1.51 7.53 -15.60
CA VAL A 142 2.28 6.42 -15.01
C VAL A 142 3.76 6.76 -14.96
N TYR A 143 4.33 7.21 -16.08
CA TYR A 143 5.72 7.62 -16.18
C TYR A 143 6.07 8.76 -15.21
N TRP A 144 5.25 9.81 -15.18
CA TRP A 144 5.42 10.94 -14.25
C TRP A 144 5.41 10.48 -12.79
N TRP A 145 4.50 9.58 -12.43
CA TRP A 145 4.36 9.07 -11.06
C TRP A 145 5.57 8.25 -10.64
N GLU A 146 6.09 7.40 -11.52
CA GLU A 146 7.32 6.64 -11.30
C GLU A 146 8.54 7.54 -11.17
N GLN A 147 8.69 8.56 -12.03
CA GLN A 147 9.78 9.54 -11.91
C GLN A 147 9.75 10.27 -10.57
N ARG A 148 8.58 10.76 -10.17
CA ARG A 148 8.41 11.50 -8.91
C ARG A 148 8.71 10.63 -7.69
N TRP A 149 8.29 9.37 -7.72
CA TRP A 149 8.61 8.40 -6.66
C TRP A 149 10.12 8.13 -6.57
N ARG A 150 10.76 7.86 -7.71
CA ARG A 150 12.20 7.58 -7.78
C ARG A 150 13.03 8.75 -7.26
N GLU A 151 12.68 9.99 -7.62
CA GLU A 151 13.34 11.20 -7.15
C GLU A 151 13.39 11.26 -5.61
N GLY A 152 12.26 10.98 -4.95
CA GLY A 152 12.17 10.96 -3.47
C GLY A 152 12.96 9.82 -2.83
N VAL A 153 12.90 8.61 -3.42
CA VAL A 153 13.61 7.43 -2.89
C VAL A 153 15.12 7.53 -3.06
N GLN A 154 15.61 8.14 -4.14
CA GLN A 154 17.03 8.29 -4.43
C GLN A 154 17.68 9.43 -3.63
N ASN A 155 16.91 10.44 -3.24
CA ASN A 155 17.41 11.61 -2.50
C ASN A 155 16.75 11.79 -1.12
N PRO A 156 16.70 10.75 -0.25
CA PRO A 156 15.84 10.77 0.93
C PRO A 156 16.38 11.68 2.04
N GLN A 157 17.67 12.04 2.03
CA GLN A 157 18.30 12.87 3.08
C GLN A 157 18.25 14.38 2.81
N GLN A 158 18.04 14.80 1.55
CA GLN A 158 17.94 16.21 1.17
C GLN A 158 16.63 16.45 0.40
N PRO A 159 15.47 16.28 1.06
CA PRO A 159 14.18 16.51 0.42
C PRO A 159 14.05 17.98 -0.01
N LYS A 160 13.33 18.23 -1.11
CA LYS A 160 13.00 19.59 -1.56
C LYS A 160 12.29 20.35 -0.45
N GLN A 161 12.84 21.51 -0.06
CA GLN A 161 12.20 22.39 0.91
C GLN A 161 10.98 23.07 0.28
N VAL A 162 9.81 22.86 0.88
CA VAL A 162 8.52 23.42 0.51
C VAL A 162 7.79 24.08 1.69
N ILE A 163 8.21 23.83 2.92
CA ILE A 163 7.74 24.50 4.14
C ILE A 163 8.81 25.48 4.61
N PHE A 164 8.40 26.74 4.81
CA PHE A 164 9.25 27.85 5.24
C PHE A 164 8.65 28.49 6.51
N SER A 165 9.49 28.96 7.43
CA SER A 165 9.02 29.78 8.56
C SER A 165 8.91 31.25 8.11
N ALA A 166 7.84 31.93 8.49
CA ALA A 166 7.65 33.35 8.16
C ALA A 166 8.70 34.28 8.80
N ASP A 167 9.36 33.85 9.87
CA ASP A 167 10.45 34.60 10.54
C ASP A 167 11.76 34.59 9.72
N SER A 168 11.89 33.68 8.77
CA SER A 168 12.92 33.70 7.74
C SER A 168 12.42 34.54 6.57
N ARG A 169 12.89 35.81 6.48
CA ARG A 169 12.49 36.76 5.42
C ARG A 169 12.43 36.08 4.04
N PRO A 170 11.34 36.25 3.28
CA PRO A 170 11.31 35.86 1.87
C PRO A 170 12.38 36.65 1.10
N GLU A 171 13.02 36.03 0.12
CA GLU A 171 13.79 36.78 -0.87
C GLU A 171 12.85 37.79 -1.57
N PRO A 172 13.27 39.06 -1.76
CA PRO A 172 12.42 40.15 -2.22
C PRO A 172 11.83 39.97 -3.63
N ALA A 173 12.29 38.98 -4.41
CA ALA A 173 11.88 38.80 -5.81
C ALA A 173 10.48 38.18 -6.01
N LEU A 174 9.85 37.61 -4.97
CA LEU A 174 8.56 36.91 -5.10
C LEU A 174 7.34 37.71 -4.61
N GLN A 175 7.54 38.80 -3.87
CA GLN A 175 6.42 39.62 -3.37
C GLN A 175 5.71 40.41 -4.49
N ASP A 176 6.42 40.78 -5.56
CA ASP A 176 5.86 41.57 -6.65
C ASP A 176 4.99 40.76 -7.65
N GLN A 177 4.96 39.43 -7.56
CA GLN A 177 4.20 38.57 -8.49
C GLN A 177 2.78 38.20 -8.02
N PHE A 178 2.49 38.33 -6.72
CA PHE A 178 1.19 37.98 -6.15
C PHE A 178 0.38 39.26 -5.94
N GLN A 179 -0.30 39.73 -7.00
CA GLN A 179 -1.20 40.89 -6.90
C GLN A 179 -2.38 40.60 -5.95
N ASP A 180 -2.74 41.65 -5.21
CA ASP A 180 -3.74 41.82 -4.15
C ASP A 180 -5.15 41.24 -4.48
N GLN A 181 -5.26 39.91 -4.58
CA GLN A 181 -6.53 39.20 -4.68
C GLN A 181 -7.04 38.92 -3.27
N SER A 182 -8.21 39.49 -2.96
CA SER A 182 -8.99 39.39 -1.72
C SER A 182 -8.49 38.34 -0.72
N GLN A 183 -8.05 38.82 0.46
CA GLN A 183 -7.67 38.03 1.64
C GLN A 183 -8.87 37.26 2.22
N ASP A 184 -9.43 36.32 1.47
CA ASP A 184 -10.37 35.37 2.03
C ASP A 184 -9.61 34.42 2.96
N GLN A 185 -9.66 34.73 4.25
CA GLN A 185 -9.01 33.94 5.28
C GLN A 185 -9.81 32.65 5.49
N TYR A 186 -9.19 31.51 5.20
CA TYR A 186 -9.76 30.18 5.44
C TYR A 186 -9.44 29.71 6.86
N ASP A 187 -10.28 28.85 7.44
CA ASP A 187 -9.88 28.10 8.63
C ASP A 187 -8.92 26.96 8.25
N LEU A 188 -9.23 26.28 7.15
CA LEU A 188 -8.51 25.09 6.70
C LEU A 188 -8.19 25.17 5.22
N ILE A 189 -6.93 24.88 4.86
CA ILE A 189 -6.52 24.65 3.47
C ILE A 189 -6.10 23.19 3.35
N TYR A 190 -6.81 22.41 2.56
CA TYR A 190 -6.46 21.04 2.21
C TYR A 190 -5.68 21.02 0.90
N VAL A 191 -4.61 20.22 0.83
CA VAL A 191 -3.85 19.99 -0.40
C VAL A 191 -3.92 18.52 -0.76
N GLY A 192 -4.56 18.20 -1.90
CA GLY A 192 -4.87 16.84 -2.35
C GLY A 192 -6.36 16.53 -2.22
N GLY A 193 -7.03 16.41 -3.36
CA GLY A 193 -8.49 16.29 -3.48
C GLY A 193 -9.03 14.87 -3.44
N ALA A 194 -8.21 13.83 -3.63
CA ALA A 194 -8.68 12.44 -3.60
C ALA A 194 -9.23 12.03 -2.23
N LEU A 195 -8.39 11.72 -1.25
CA LEU A 195 -8.86 11.40 0.10
C LEU A 195 -9.18 12.66 0.93
N GLY A 196 -8.57 13.80 0.60
CA GLY A 196 -8.72 15.04 1.35
C GLY A 196 -10.13 15.62 1.30
N VAL A 197 -10.86 15.50 0.19
CA VAL A 197 -12.22 16.06 0.04
C VAL A 197 -13.20 15.46 1.05
N ILE A 198 -13.04 14.19 1.42
CA ILE A 198 -13.94 13.50 2.36
C ILE A 198 -13.88 14.19 3.71
N HIS A 199 -12.67 14.46 4.22
CA HIS A 199 -12.51 15.16 5.50
C HIS A 199 -12.82 16.66 5.37
N ALA A 200 -12.40 17.30 4.28
CA ALA A 200 -12.68 18.71 4.01
C ALA A 200 -14.19 19.01 4.05
N ALA A 201 -15.01 18.14 3.44
CA ALA A 201 -16.47 18.26 3.45
C ALA A 201 -17.07 18.09 4.85
N VAL A 202 -16.55 17.15 5.66
CA VAL A 202 -16.95 17.00 7.07
C VAL A 202 -16.63 18.27 7.85
N MET A 203 -15.41 18.79 7.75
CA MET A 203 -15.00 20.01 8.45
C MET A 203 -15.81 21.23 8.01
N ALA A 204 -16.07 21.41 6.71
CA ALA A 204 -16.89 22.51 6.21
C ALA A 204 -18.31 22.45 6.80
N ARG A 205 -18.90 21.26 6.94
CA ARG A 205 -20.21 21.07 7.55
C ARG A 205 -20.26 21.31 9.06
N LEU A 206 -19.11 21.26 9.74
CA LEU A 206 -18.99 21.73 11.12
C LEU A 206 -18.99 23.26 11.20
N GLY A 207 -18.88 23.97 10.08
CA GLY A 207 -18.99 25.44 9.97
C GLY A 207 -17.71 26.15 9.58
N TYR A 208 -16.59 25.43 9.45
CA TYR A 208 -15.28 25.96 9.07
C TYR A 208 -15.27 26.43 7.61
N ARG A 209 -14.54 27.52 7.33
CA ARG A 209 -14.28 27.97 5.94
C ARG A 209 -13.11 27.15 5.38
N VAL A 210 -13.38 26.33 4.36
CA VAL A 210 -12.41 25.34 3.87
C VAL A 210 -12.08 25.60 2.41
N LEU A 211 -10.79 25.64 2.08
CA LEU A 211 -10.27 25.57 0.71
C LEU A 211 -9.69 24.18 0.45
N LEU A 212 -10.05 23.57 -0.68
CA LEU A 212 -9.43 22.34 -1.18
C LEU A 212 -8.65 22.63 -2.47
N LEU A 213 -7.37 22.31 -2.46
CA LEU A 213 -6.49 22.37 -3.62
C LEU A 213 -6.33 20.97 -4.23
N GLU A 214 -6.55 20.85 -5.53
CA GLU A 214 -6.33 19.63 -6.30
C GLU A 214 -5.53 19.95 -7.57
N ARG A 215 -4.48 19.16 -7.83
CA ARG A 215 -3.57 19.35 -8.96
C ARG A 215 -4.20 18.95 -10.29
N LEU A 216 -5.11 18.00 -10.28
CA LEU A 216 -5.81 17.48 -11.46
C LEU A 216 -7.22 18.09 -11.57
N PRO A 217 -7.96 17.81 -12.65
CA PRO A 217 -9.40 18.08 -12.66
C PRO A 217 -10.08 17.35 -11.50
N PHE A 218 -10.88 18.07 -10.71
CA PHE A 218 -11.47 17.52 -9.49
C PHE A 218 -12.45 16.37 -9.79
N GLY A 219 -12.54 15.43 -8.84
CA GLY A 219 -13.49 14.32 -8.92
C GLY A 219 -13.04 13.14 -9.80
N ARG A 220 -11.74 13.05 -10.09
CA ARG A 220 -11.13 11.92 -10.83
C ARG A 220 -10.27 11.05 -9.92
N MET A 221 -10.21 9.75 -10.21
CA MET A 221 -9.43 8.79 -9.43
C MET A 221 -8.69 7.78 -10.32
N ASN A 222 -7.46 7.43 -9.93
CA ASN A 222 -6.60 6.45 -10.64
C ASN A 222 -6.78 5.01 -10.19
N ARG A 223 -7.57 4.77 -9.14
CA ARG A 223 -7.80 3.48 -8.53
C ARG A 223 -9.28 3.37 -8.16
N GLU A 224 -9.83 2.18 -8.26
CA GLU A 224 -11.12 1.89 -7.65
C GLU A 224 -10.95 1.71 -6.14
N TRP A 225 -12.03 1.93 -5.41
CA TRP A 225 -12.06 1.74 -3.97
C TRP A 225 -13.07 0.69 -3.59
N ASN A 226 -12.62 -0.19 -2.70
CA ASN A 226 -13.45 -1.17 -2.07
C ASN A 226 -13.54 -0.89 -0.57
N ILE A 227 -14.70 -1.19 0.00
CA ILE A 227 -14.99 -1.01 1.43
C ILE A 227 -16.03 -2.04 1.87
N SER A 228 -16.26 -2.16 3.17
CA SER A 228 -17.41 -2.88 3.72
C SER A 228 -18.51 -1.92 4.19
N ARG A 229 -19.77 -2.40 4.23
CA ARG A 229 -20.89 -1.62 4.79
C ARG A 229 -20.58 -1.10 6.20
N ALA A 230 -19.98 -1.95 7.02
CA ALA A 230 -19.62 -1.64 8.41
C ALA A 230 -18.52 -0.58 8.55
N GLU A 231 -17.65 -0.41 7.55
CA GLU A 231 -16.67 0.68 7.54
C GLU A 231 -17.28 1.97 7.02
N PHE A 232 -18.08 1.91 5.93
CA PHE A 232 -18.73 3.10 5.38
C PHE A 232 -19.71 3.75 6.38
N GLN A 233 -20.29 2.96 7.28
CA GLN A 233 -21.17 3.46 8.34
C GLN A 233 -20.58 4.64 9.13
N SER A 234 -19.25 4.70 9.30
CA SER A 234 -18.60 5.84 9.97
C SER A 234 -18.80 7.18 9.24
N LEU A 235 -18.91 7.19 7.91
CA LEU A 235 -19.21 8.41 7.14
C LEU A 235 -20.68 8.83 7.24
N ILE A 236 -21.58 7.87 7.47
CA ILE A 236 -23.00 8.14 7.74
C ILE A 236 -23.17 8.71 9.14
N GLU A 237 -22.48 8.14 10.13
CA GLU A 237 -22.48 8.61 11.52
C GLU A 237 -21.87 10.01 11.67
N LEU A 238 -20.86 10.34 10.87
CA LEU A 238 -20.32 11.71 10.73
C LEU A 238 -21.28 12.66 10.01
N GLY A 239 -22.42 12.16 9.56
CA GLY A 239 -23.45 12.90 8.87
C GLY A 239 -23.09 13.24 7.42
N LEU A 240 -21.89 12.91 6.92
CA LEU A 240 -21.44 13.26 5.56
C LEU A 240 -22.39 12.70 4.51
N PHE A 241 -22.75 11.42 4.61
CA PHE A 241 -23.67 10.74 3.71
C PHE A 241 -24.92 10.23 4.44
N THR A 242 -26.01 10.11 3.71
CA THR A 242 -27.18 9.32 4.12
C THR A 242 -27.04 7.87 3.67
N ALA A 243 -27.83 6.96 4.26
CA ALA A 243 -27.90 5.58 3.79
C ALA A 243 -28.32 5.49 2.31
N ALA A 244 -29.26 6.32 1.86
CA ALA A 244 -29.69 6.36 0.47
C ALA A 244 -28.58 6.84 -0.49
N GLU A 245 -27.82 7.85 -0.08
CA GLU A 245 -26.65 8.29 -0.86
C GLU A 245 -25.60 7.18 -0.95
N PHE A 246 -25.35 6.45 0.15
CA PHE A 246 -24.45 5.30 0.15
C PHE A 246 -24.89 4.21 -0.83
N GLU A 247 -26.16 3.79 -0.82
CA GLU A 247 -26.66 2.81 -1.79
C GLU A 247 -26.43 3.28 -3.24
N SER A 248 -26.57 4.59 -3.48
CA SER A 248 -26.32 5.16 -4.81
C SER A 248 -24.83 5.16 -5.22
N LEU A 249 -23.90 5.01 -4.27
CA LEU A 249 -22.46 4.96 -4.48
C LEU A 249 -21.94 3.55 -4.76
N ILE A 250 -22.74 2.52 -4.47
CA ILE A 250 -22.36 1.12 -4.69
C ILE A 250 -22.35 0.86 -6.20
N ALA A 251 -21.16 0.57 -6.74
CA ALA A 251 -21.01 0.12 -8.12
C ALA A 251 -21.31 -1.37 -8.24
N ALA A 252 -20.84 -2.16 -7.28
CA ALA A 252 -21.16 -3.57 -7.11
C ALA A 252 -20.96 -4.01 -5.66
N GLU A 253 -21.69 -5.06 -5.26
CA GLU A 253 -21.50 -5.77 -4.01
C GLU A 253 -21.41 -7.27 -4.31
N TYR A 254 -20.31 -7.90 -3.93
CA TYR A 254 -20.08 -9.33 -4.18
C TYR A 254 -20.38 -10.18 -2.95
N GLN A 255 -20.60 -11.48 -3.19
CA GLN A 255 -21.03 -12.44 -2.16
C GLN A 255 -19.89 -12.93 -1.29
N ASP A 256 -18.73 -13.22 -1.90
CA ASP A 256 -17.57 -13.71 -1.15
C ASP A 256 -16.22 -13.28 -1.73
N GLY A 257 -15.26 -13.09 -0.85
CA GLY A 257 -13.89 -12.71 -1.16
C GLY A 257 -12.93 -13.83 -0.81
N PHE A 258 -11.97 -14.12 -1.67
CA PHE A 258 -11.04 -15.23 -1.49
C PHE A 258 -9.61 -14.74 -1.27
N HIS A 259 -8.92 -15.40 -0.32
CA HIS A 259 -7.48 -15.32 -0.20
C HIS A 259 -6.86 -16.69 -0.44
N LYS A 260 -5.93 -16.76 -1.40
CA LYS A 260 -5.20 -17.99 -1.72
C LYS A 260 -3.85 -17.69 -2.34
N PHE A 261 -2.81 -18.27 -1.78
CA PHE A 261 -1.45 -18.13 -2.31
C PHE A 261 -1.01 -19.42 -2.97
N PHE A 262 -0.32 -19.31 -4.11
CA PHE A 262 0.24 -20.43 -4.86
C PHE A 262 1.03 -21.36 -3.93
N ASP A 263 0.72 -22.65 -3.94
CA ASP A 263 1.30 -23.61 -3.00
C ASP A 263 1.67 -24.95 -3.65
N ALA A 264 1.76 -24.98 -4.99
CA ALA A 264 2.14 -26.18 -5.72
C ALA A 264 3.54 -26.67 -5.26
N ASN A 265 4.47 -25.74 -5.05
CA ASN A 265 5.84 -26.00 -4.61
C ASN A 265 6.04 -25.86 -3.09
N ASN A 266 5.00 -25.52 -2.33
CA ASN A 266 5.14 -25.38 -0.87
C ASN A 266 5.37 -26.74 -0.19
N PRO A 267 6.13 -26.78 0.91
CA PRO A 267 6.13 -27.91 1.81
C PRO A 267 4.70 -28.27 2.26
N PRO A 268 4.35 -29.56 2.45
CA PRO A 268 2.98 -29.97 2.77
C PRO A 268 2.34 -29.25 3.96
N GLN A 269 3.11 -28.97 5.01
CA GLN A 269 2.65 -28.25 6.21
C GLN A 269 2.37 -26.76 5.97
N CYS A 270 2.87 -26.20 4.86
CA CYS A 270 2.69 -24.82 4.43
C CYS A 270 1.66 -24.68 3.30
N LYS A 271 0.82 -25.70 3.07
CA LYS A 271 -0.35 -25.62 2.21
C LYS A 271 -1.57 -25.26 3.04
N ALA A 272 -2.50 -24.51 2.44
CA ALA A 272 -3.67 -23.99 3.14
C ALA A 272 -4.93 -24.09 2.28
N PRO A 273 -6.11 -24.23 2.90
CA PRO A 273 -7.37 -24.03 2.19
C PRO A 273 -7.51 -22.55 1.77
N VAL A 274 -8.50 -22.29 0.92
CA VAL A 274 -8.92 -20.91 0.61
C VAL A 274 -9.50 -20.28 1.87
N LEU A 275 -9.07 -19.05 2.20
CA LEU A 275 -9.73 -18.25 3.23
C LEU A 275 -10.87 -17.44 2.58
N HIS A 276 -12.05 -17.54 3.18
CA HIS A 276 -13.26 -16.83 2.78
C HIS A 276 -13.47 -15.58 3.64
N THR A 277 -13.74 -14.44 3.01
CA THR A 277 -13.95 -13.15 3.68
C THR A 277 -15.13 -12.38 3.06
N PRO A 278 -16.39 -12.79 3.32
CA PRO A 278 -17.57 -12.26 2.63
C PRO A 278 -17.79 -10.76 2.76
N THR A 279 -17.27 -10.16 3.83
CA THR A 279 -17.47 -8.74 4.14
C THR A 279 -16.20 -7.91 4.07
N VAL A 280 -15.09 -8.45 3.57
CA VAL A 280 -13.85 -7.70 3.36
C VAL A 280 -13.86 -7.16 1.95
N LEU A 281 -13.73 -5.83 1.80
CA LEU A 281 -13.64 -5.15 0.49
C LEU A 281 -14.81 -5.50 -0.46
N ASN A 282 -15.94 -5.95 0.10
CA ASN A 282 -17.02 -6.58 -0.66
C ASN A 282 -17.87 -5.62 -1.49
N ILE A 283 -17.76 -4.32 -1.22
CA ILE A 283 -18.43 -3.27 -1.97
C ILE A 283 -17.40 -2.50 -2.77
N ALA A 284 -17.54 -2.53 -4.09
CA ALA A 284 -16.89 -1.60 -4.99
C ALA A 284 -17.67 -0.28 -5.02
N ILE A 285 -16.99 0.82 -4.74
CA ILE A 285 -17.57 2.17 -4.72
C ILE A 285 -17.28 2.86 -6.04
N ASP A 286 -18.28 3.55 -6.58
CA ASP A 286 -18.08 4.55 -7.63
C ASP A 286 -17.27 5.72 -7.04
N ALA A 287 -15.95 5.63 -7.13
CA ALA A 287 -15.04 6.57 -6.50
C ALA A 287 -15.21 7.99 -7.07
N GLU A 288 -15.44 8.15 -8.37
CA GLU A 288 -15.68 9.46 -8.97
C GLU A 288 -16.96 10.11 -8.45
N LYS A 289 -18.05 9.33 -8.34
CA LYS A 289 -19.30 9.82 -7.74
C LYS A 289 -19.11 10.17 -6.27
N LEU A 290 -18.39 9.35 -5.50
CA LEU A 290 -18.07 9.64 -4.10
C LEU A 290 -17.33 10.99 -3.96
N LEU A 291 -16.32 11.23 -4.80
CA LEU A 291 -15.55 12.47 -4.79
C LEU A 291 -16.40 13.68 -5.19
N LYS A 292 -17.21 13.54 -6.26
CA LYS A 292 -18.11 14.60 -6.73
C LYS A 292 -19.14 14.97 -5.65
N LEU A 293 -19.83 13.99 -5.07
CA LEU A 293 -20.78 14.24 -3.98
C LEU A 293 -20.11 14.86 -2.74
N SER A 294 -18.89 14.43 -2.40
CA SER A 294 -18.12 15.07 -1.32
C SER A 294 -17.82 16.53 -1.63
N GLY A 295 -17.43 16.83 -2.88
CA GLY A 295 -17.16 18.20 -3.33
C GLY A 295 -18.42 19.08 -3.39
N GLU A 296 -19.56 18.52 -3.79
CA GLU A 296 -20.86 19.19 -3.72
C GLU A 296 -21.23 19.54 -2.28
N LYS A 297 -21.03 18.61 -1.34
CA LYS A 297 -21.29 18.85 0.10
C LYS A 297 -20.33 19.88 0.69
N LEU A 298 -19.06 19.88 0.28
CA LEU A 298 -18.08 20.90 0.64
C LEU A 298 -18.53 22.29 0.16
N ARG A 299 -18.90 22.43 -1.11
CA ARG A 299 -19.39 23.70 -1.67
C ARG A 299 -20.71 24.16 -1.05
N ALA A 300 -21.64 23.23 -0.81
CA ALA A 300 -22.91 23.53 -0.15
C ALA A 300 -22.72 24.03 1.29
N ALA A 301 -21.64 23.63 1.96
CA ALA A 301 -21.24 24.15 3.26
C ALA A 301 -20.41 25.46 3.18
N GLY A 302 -20.21 26.02 1.99
CA GLY A 302 -19.49 27.27 1.75
C GLY A 302 -17.97 27.12 1.63
N GLY A 303 -17.47 25.92 1.34
CA GLY A 303 -16.07 25.69 1.00
C GLY A 303 -15.77 25.85 -0.49
N ASP A 304 -14.50 26.11 -0.80
CA ASP A 304 -14.00 26.34 -2.15
C ASP A 304 -13.14 25.15 -2.64
N ILE A 305 -13.15 24.93 -3.95
CA ILE A 305 -12.30 23.91 -4.59
C ILE A 305 -11.55 24.60 -5.73
N TRP A 306 -10.22 24.61 -5.64
CA TRP A 306 -9.34 24.98 -6.75
C TRP A 306 -8.74 23.70 -7.33
N ASP A 307 -9.28 23.27 -8.46
CA ASP A 307 -8.73 22.17 -9.23
C ASP A 307 -7.70 22.66 -10.25
N GLU A 308 -7.01 21.72 -10.88
CA GLU A 308 -5.92 21.98 -11.81
C GLU A 308 -4.86 22.97 -11.24
N THR A 309 -4.69 22.96 -9.92
CA THR A 309 -3.89 23.93 -9.16
C THR A 309 -2.79 23.21 -8.39
N GLU A 310 -1.54 23.46 -8.75
CA GLU A 310 -0.37 22.81 -8.17
C GLU A 310 0.13 23.56 -6.93
N PHE A 311 0.32 22.82 -5.84
CA PHE A 311 0.97 23.31 -4.64
C PHE A 311 2.48 23.49 -4.88
N LEU A 312 3.01 24.66 -4.54
CA LEU A 312 4.43 24.97 -4.66
C LEU A 312 5.14 24.96 -3.30
N ARG A 313 4.63 25.75 -2.37
CA ARG A 313 5.19 25.91 -1.01
C ARG A 313 4.19 26.51 -0.05
N ALA A 314 4.48 26.41 1.24
CA ALA A 314 3.76 27.09 2.30
C ALA A 314 4.71 27.84 3.24
N GLU A 315 4.28 29.02 3.66
CA GLU A 315 4.91 29.86 4.67
C GLU A 315 4.10 29.74 5.97
N ILE A 316 4.74 29.28 7.04
CA ILE A 316 4.14 29.02 8.34
C ILE A 316 4.47 30.20 9.26
N GLY A 317 3.45 30.97 9.62
CA GLY A 317 3.52 32.03 10.64
C GLY A 317 2.95 31.58 11.98
N SER A 318 3.02 32.49 12.97
CA SER A 318 2.47 32.27 14.32
C SER A 318 0.95 32.19 14.33
N GLU A 319 0.27 32.92 13.44
CA GLU A 319 -1.21 33.05 13.39
C GLU A 319 -1.86 32.48 12.13
N CYS A 320 -1.10 32.36 11.04
CA CYS A 320 -1.62 31.85 9.78
C CYS A 320 -0.58 31.04 9.01
N VAL A 321 -1.07 30.27 8.05
CA VAL A 321 -0.31 29.67 6.97
C VAL A 321 -0.69 30.36 5.66
N THR A 322 0.30 30.63 4.83
CA THR A 322 0.12 31.13 3.47
C THR A 322 0.61 30.08 2.47
N VAL A 323 -0.25 29.69 1.54
CA VAL A 323 0.03 28.68 0.52
C VAL A 323 0.16 29.35 -0.84
N GLN A 324 1.27 29.08 -1.52
CA GLN A 324 1.51 29.54 -2.89
C GLN A 324 1.31 28.38 -3.86
N THR A 325 0.62 28.69 -4.96
CA THR A 325 0.16 27.72 -5.94
C THR A 325 0.24 28.28 -7.36
N THR A 326 0.15 27.39 -8.35
CA THR A 326 0.03 27.77 -9.76
C THR A 326 -1.15 27.04 -10.40
N HIS A 327 -2.04 27.77 -11.05
CA HIS A 327 -3.09 27.19 -11.88
C HIS A 327 -2.47 26.67 -13.19
N LEU A 328 -2.46 25.34 -13.39
CA LEU A 328 -1.74 24.68 -14.48
C LEU A 328 -2.22 25.10 -15.88
N PRO A 329 -3.54 25.27 -16.16
CA PRO A 329 -3.98 25.66 -17.50
C PRO A 329 -3.57 27.08 -17.89
N SER A 330 -3.65 28.04 -16.96
CA SER A 330 -3.34 29.45 -17.24
C SER A 330 -1.93 29.88 -16.84
N GLN A 331 -1.18 29.01 -16.15
CA GLN A 331 0.12 29.31 -15.54
C GLN A 331 0.08 30.51 -14.56
N GLN A 332 -1.11 30.86 -14.07
CA GLN A 332 -1.29 31.98 -13.16
C GLN A 332 -0.92 31.59 -11.73
N ALA A 333 -0.07 32.38 -11.10
CA ALA A 333 0.22 32.27 -9.69
C ALA A 333 -1.02 32.62 -8.84
N ARG A 334 -1.31 31.81 -7.83
CA ARG A 334 -2.40 32.02 -6.86
C ARG A 334 -1.89 31.83 -5.45
N GLN A 335 -2.53 32.49 -4.50
CA GLN A 335 -2.20 32.43 -3.09
C GLN A 335 -3.47 32.30 -2.25
N ALA A 336 -3.39 31.54 -1.16
CA ALA A 336 -4.44 31.46 -0.15
C ALA A 336 -3.83 31.49 1.25
N SER A 337 -4.53 32.10 2.20
CA SER A 337 -4.12 32.13 3.61
C SER A 337 -5.18 31.50 4.49
N GLY A 338 -4.75 30.78 5.52
CA GLY A 338 -5.66 30.20 6.49
C GLY A 338 -5.04 29.87 7.83
N ARG A 339 -5.82 29.29 8.76
CA ARG A 339 -5.34 28.99 10.13
C ARG A 339 -4.52 27.71 10.19
N LEU A 340 -4.86 26.71 9.38
CA LEU A 340 -4.20 25.39 9.35
C LEU A 340 -4.12 24.82 7.93
N LEU A 341 -2.95 24.27 7.58
CA LEU A 341 -2.71 23.49 6.36
C LEU A 341 -2.90 21.99 6.65
N VAL A 342 -3.67 21.31 5.80
CA VAL A 342 -3.87 19.86 5.85
C VAL A 342 -3.25 19.23 4.60
N ASP A 343 -2.16 18.51 4.79
CA ASP A 343 -1.50 17.73 3.74
C ASP A 343 -2.22 16.40 3.51
N ALA A 344 -2.86 16.28 2.34
CA ALA A 344 -3.55 15.10 1.85
C ALA A 344 -3.04 14.67 0.45
N MET A 345 -1.82 15.05 0.08
CA MET A 345 -1.24 14.81 -1.27
C MET A 345 -0.79 13.35 -1.50
N GLY A 346 -0.90 12.49 -0.49
CA GLY A 346 -0.52 11.09 -0.56
C GLY A 346 0.99 10.85 -0.64
N THR A 347 1.42 9.76 -1.29
CA THR A 347 2.84 9.36 -1.38
C THR A 347 3.76 10.36 -2.06
N ALA A 348 3.19 11.21 -2.91
CA ALA A 348 3.93 12.22 -3.65
C ALA A 348 4.10 13.53 -2.85
N SER A 349 3.61 13.61 -1.60
CA SER A 349 3.66 14.81 -0.78
C SER A 349 5.09 15.28 -0.50
N PRO A 350 5.54 16.43 -1.05
CA PRO A 350 6.85 16.99 -0.71
C PRO A 350 6.93 17.42 0.76
N ILE A 351 5.79 17.74 1.39
CA ILE A 351 5.71 18.08 2.81
C ILE A 351 6.06 16.86 3.67
N ALA A 352 5.47 15.70 3.39
CA ALA A 352 5.74 14.47 4.12
C ALA A 352 7.23 14.06 4.01
N TRP A 353 7.82 14.22 2.82
CA TRP A 353 9.25 14.02 2.59
C TRP A 353 10.11 15.00 3.38
N GLN A 354 9.78 16.30 3.37
CA GLN A 354 10.51 17.31 4.15
C GLN A 354 10.47 17.03 5.66
N LEU A 355 9.31 16.65 6.22
CA LEU A 355 9.14 16.43 7.65
C LEU A 355 9.84 15.16 8.16
N ASN A 356 10.00 14.13 7.32
CA ASN A 356 10.47 12.82 7.76
C ASN A 356 11.83 12.40 7.15
N GLY A 357 12.35 13.14 6.17
CA GLY A 357 13.64 12.90 5.51
C GLY A 357 13.86 11.44 5.14
N GLY A 358 14.99 10.89 5.61
CA GLY A 358 15.48 9.52 5.32
C GLY A 358 14.54 8.37 5.67
N ARG A 359 13.39 8.62 6.31
CA ARG A 359 12.41 7.62 6.76
C ARG A 359 10.98 7.99 6.37
N ALA A 360 10.79 8.74 5.29
CA ALA A 360 9.47 9.08 4.79
C ALA A 360 8.59 7.83 4.58
N PHE A 361 9.14 6.69 4.17
CA PHE A 361 8.44 5.40 4.08
C PHE A 361 9.43 4.25 4.37
N ASP A 362 9.01 3.20 5.09
CA ASP A 362 9.86 2.00 5.30
C ASP A 362 9.59 0.90 4.25
N SER A 363 8.43 0.95 3.59
CA SER A 363 7.98 0.03 2.55
C SER A 363 7.03 0.72 1.58
N VAL A 364 6.85 0.13 0.41
CA VAL A 364 5.89 0.58 -0.60
C VAL A 364 5.29 -0.63 -1.32
N CYS A 365 4.07 -0.51 -1.84
CA CYS A 365 3.51 -1.40 -2.83
C CYS A 365 3.34 -0.66 -4.15
N PRO A 366 4.26 -0.82 -5.11
CA PRO A 366 3.99 -0.44 -6.49
C PRO A 366 2.81 -1.29 -6.97
N THR A 367 1.79 -0.63 -7.52
CA THR A 367 0.51 -1.25 -7.88
C THR A 367 0.13 -0.79 -9.28
N VAL A 368 -0.25 -1.74 -10.14
CA VAL A 368 -0.75 -1.51 -11.49
C VAL A 368 -2.00 -2.36 -11.73
N GLY A 369 -2.71 -2.13 -12.81
CA GLY A 369 -3.93 -2.85 -13.10
C GLY A 369 -4.77 -2.18 -14.17
N ALA A 370 -6.01 -2.65 -14.32
CA ALA A 370 -6.97 -2.08 -15.24
C ALA A 370 -8.41 -2.37 -14.82
N VAL A 371 -9.33 -1.50 -15.25
CA VAL A 371 -10.75 -1.81 -15.34
C VAL A 371 -11.04 -2.35 -16.73
N ILE A 372 -11.67 -3.52 -16.80
CA ILE A 372 -11.98 -4.25 -18.02
C ILE A 372 -13.48 -4.52 -18.05
N ASP A 373 -14.16 -4.11 -19.11
CA ASP A 373 -15.62 -4.17 -19.23
C ASP A 373 -16.06 -5.25 -20.21
N GLY A 374 -15.79 -6.50 -19.86
CA GLY A 374 -16.13 -7.65 -20.68
C GLY A 374 -15.04 -8.09 -21.66
N GLY A 375 -15.41 -9.00 -22.57
CA GLY A 375 -14.49 -9.73 -23.44
C GLY A 375 -13.95 -11.03 -22.84
N PHE A 376 -14.25 -11.31 -21.56
CA PHE A 376 -13.96 -12.60 -20.94
C PHE A 376 -14.94 -13.67 -21.44
N GLU A 377 -14.41 -14.86 -21.77
CA GLU A 377 -15.22 -16.00 -22.15
C GLU A 377 -16.10 -16.48 -20.97
N PRO A 378 -17.32 -16.99 -21.22
CA PRO A 378 -18.18 -17.50 -20.16
C PRO A 378 -17.49 -18.57 -19.29
N GLY A 379 -17.61 -18.44 -17.97
CA GLY A 379 -17.03 -19.39 -17.01
C GLY A 379 -15.58 -19.11 -16.63
N VAL A 380 -14.90 -18.15 -17.26
CA VAL A 380 -13.57 -17.69 -16.83
C VAL A 380 -13.61 -17.05 -15.43
N TRP A 381 -14.67 -16.29 -15.17
CA TRP A 381 -14.88 -15.62 -13.89
C TRP A 381 -16.36 -15.55 -13.53
N ASP A 382 -16.63 -15.60 -12.23
CA ASP A 382 -17.96 -15.41 -11.66
C ASP A 382 -17.98 -14.09 -10.87
N ALA A 383 -18.71 -13.12 -11.38
CA ALA A 383 -18.78 -11.76 -10.84
C ALA A 383 -19.45 -11.68 -9.44
N ARG A 384 -19.94 -12.80 -8.89
CA ARG A 384 -20.39 -12.89 -7.50
C ARG A 384 -19.24 -12.98 -6.50
N PHE A 385 -18.01 -13.17 -6.97
CA PHE A 385 -16.85 -13.37 -6.12
C PHE A 385 -15.76 -12.33 -6.40
N GLY A 386 -14.80 -12.22 -5.48
CA GLY A 386 -13.60 -11.40 -5.60
C GLY A 386 -12.34 -12.18 -5.19
N ASP A 387 -11.20 -11.88 -5.81
CA ASP A 387 -9.89 -12.27 -5.27
C ASP A 387 -9.37 -11.10 -4.43
N VAL A 388 -9.31 -11.29 -3.12
CA VAL A 388 -8.85 -10.25 -2.19
C VAL A 388 -7.33 -10.29 -2.05
N LEU A 389 -6.72 -11.48 -1.94
CA LEU A 389 -5.27 -11.64 -2.04
C LEU A 389 -4.96 -12.97 -2.72
N ASN A 390 -4.46 -12.92 -3.95
CA ASN A 390 -4.10 -14.11 -4.70
C ASN A 390 -2.63 -14.07 -5.16
N SER A 391 -1.89 -15.17 -5.08
CA SER A 391 -0.65 -15.30 -5.84
C SER A 391 -0.78 -16.40 -6.90
N HIS A 392 -0.41 -16.06 -8.14
CA HIS A 392 -0.50 -16.98 -9.29
C HIS A 392 0.70 -17.94 -9.35
N GLY A 393 1.84 -17.55 -8.79
CA GLY A 393 3.04 -18.37 -8.72
C GLY A 393 4.00 -17.90 -7.63
N ASP A 394 5.19 -18.50 -7.64
CA ASP A 394 6.28 -18.18 -6.73
C ASP A 394 6.96 -16.85 -7.06
N ILE A 395 8.02 -16.50 -6.31
CA ILE A 395 8.79 -15.27 -6.52
C ILE A 395 9.17 -15.11 -8.00
N SER A 396 8.95 -13.92 -8.54
CA SER A 396 9.20 -13.54 -9.93
C SER A 396 10.08 -12.29 -10.00
N ARG A 397 11.34 -12.50 -10.41
CA ARG A 397 12.39 -11.47 -10.53
C ARG A 397 12.58 -10.68 -9.23
N GLY A 398 12.76 -11.41 -8.13
CA GLY A 398 12.94 -10.84 -6.79
C GLY A 398 11.70 -10.15 -6.22
N ARG A 399 10.48 -10.54 -6.62
CA ARG A 399 9.21 -9.99 -6.12
C ARG A 399 8.20 -11.10 -5.91
N GLN A 400 7.43 -11.08 -4.81
CA GLN A 400 6.23 -11.90 -4.70
C GLN A 400 5.05 -11.10 -5.28
N LEU A 401 4.64 -11.46 -6.49
CA LEU A 401 3.50 -10.82 -7.16
C LEU A 401 2.18 -11.30 -6.52
N ILE A 402 1.29 -10.35 -6.25
CA ILE A 402 -0.03 -10.55 -5.66
C ILE A 402 -1.07 -9.87 -6.54
N TRP A 403 -2.17 -10.57 -6.76
CA TRP A 403 -3.31 -10.18 -7.56
C TRP A 403 -4.52 -9.88 -6.69
N GLU A 404 -5.25 -8.86 -7.09
CA GLU A 404 -6.61 -8.55 -6.64
C GLU A 404 -7.54 -8.51 -7.85
N LEU A 405 -8.76 -9.00 -7.67
CA LEU A 405 -9.83 -8.92 -8.67
C LEU A 405 -11.15 -8.62 -7.98
N PHE A 406 -11.78 -7.52 -8.35
CA PHE A 406 -13.07 -7.10 -7.82
C PHE A 406 -14.09 -6.85 -8.92
N PRO A 407 -15.36 -7.28 -8.76
CA PRO A 407 -16.43 -6.87 -9.65
C PRO A 407 -16.72 -5.38 -9.49
N GLY A 408 -16.94 -4.72 -10.63
CA GLY A 408 -17.34 -3.32 -10.77
C GLY A 408 -18.74 -3.17 -11.34
N ARG A 409 -19.06 -2.00 -11.91
CA ARG A 409 -20.41 -1.73 -12.42
C ARG A 409 -20.71 -2.62 -13.64
N GLY A 410 -21.88 -3.27 -13.62
CA GLY A 410 -22.33 -4.08 -14.76
C GLY A 410 -21.40 -5.27 -15.01
N SER A 411 -20.71 -5.27 -16.15
CA SER A 411 -19.73 -6.29 -16.55
C SER A 411 -18.28 -5.92 -16.22
N GLU A 412 -18.05 -4.78 -15.57
CA GLU A 412 -16.71 -4.34 -15.23
C GLU A 412 -16.04 -5.27 -14.20
N LEU A 413 -14.77 -5.52 -14.42
CA LEU A 413 -13.87 -6.20 -13.52
C LEU A 413 -12.63 -5.32 -13.32
N THR A 414 -12.28 -5.09 -12.06
CA THR A 414 -11.09 -4.32 -11.69
C THR A 414 -10.01 -5.27 -11.24
N PHE A 415 -8.89 -5.25 -11.96
CA PHE A 415 -7.70 -6.04 -11.65
C PHE A 415 -6.63 -5.15 -11.03
N TYR A 416 -5.92 -5.69 -10.05
CA TYR A 416 -4.64 -5.15 -9.60
C TYR A 416 -3.57 -6.22 -9.55
N LEU A 417 -2.35 -5.82 -9.85
CA LEU A 417 -1.11 -6.53 -9.59
C LEU A 417 -0.25 -5.63 -8.73
N PHE A 418 0.27 -6.15 -7.63
CA PHE A 418 1.17 -5.44 -6.72
C PHE A 418 2.17 -6.39 -6.05
N HIS A 419 3.15 -5.83 -5.37
CA HIS A 419 4.02 -6.58 -4.47
C HIS A 419 4.49 -5.71 -3.31
N TYR A 420 4.78 -6.35 -2.18
CA TYR A 420 5.41 -5.69 -1.04
C TYR A 420 6.86 -5.41 -1.40
N HIS A 421 7.27 -4.15 -1.27
CA HIS A 421 8.59 -3.71 -1.71
C HIS A 421 9.34 -2.93 -0.63
N GLN A 422 10.64 -3.18 -0.57
CA GLN A 422 11.56 -2.40 0.24
C GLN A 422 11.85 -1.08 -0.48
N VAL A 423 11.71 0.05 0.23
CA VAL A 423 12.19 1.34 -0.29
C VAL A 423 13.72 1.31 -0.36
N HIS A 424 14.28 1.28 -1.57
CA HIS A 424 15.72 1.15 -1.80
C HIS A 424 16.20 2.04 -2.96
N PRO A 425 17.29 2.82 -2.84
CA PRO A 425 17.75 3.71 -3.92
C PRO A 425 18.10 3.00 -5.23
N GLU A 426 18.72 1.82 -5.15
CA GLU A 426 19.08 1.01 -6.34
C GLU A 426 17.88 0.31 -6.97
N ASN A 427 16.82 0.05 -6.18
CA ASN A 427 15.59 -0.56 -6.65
C ASN A 427 14.39 0.16 -6.03
N PRO A 428 13.98 1.33 -6.56
CA PRO A 428 12.88 2.10 -5.97
C PRO A 428 11.51 1.41 -6.10
N GLY A 429 11.36 0.42 -6.97
CA GLY A 429 10.08 -0.15 -7.39
C GLY A 429 9.54 0.57 -8.64
N SER A 430 9.12 -0.20 -9.64
CA SER A 430 8.75 0.31 -10.97
C SER A 430 7.30 -0.01 -11.32
N LEU A 431 6.57 0.99 -11.81
CA LEU A 431 5.23 0.81 -12.38
C LEU A 431 5.30 0.31 -13.81
N LEU A 432 6.26 0.76 -14.61
CA LEU A 432 6.42 0.34 -16.01
C LEU A 432 6.76 -1.16 -16.13
N GLU A 433 7.74 -1.64 -15.35
CA GLU A 433 8.06 -3.07 -15.31
C GLU A 433 6.86 -3.91 -14.85
N MET A 434 6.07 -3.38 -13.94
CA MET A 434 4.87 -4.03 -13.45
C MET A 434 3.75 -4.06 -14.46
N TYR A 435 3.54 -3.03 -15.28
CA TYR A 435 2.56 -3.07 -16.35
C TYR A 435 2.94 -4.10 -17.41
N GLU A 436 4.23 -4.20 -17.73
CA GLU A 436 4.71 -5.22 -18.66
C GLU A 436 4.46 -6.63 -18.12
N ASP A 437 4.63 -6.83 -16.81
CA ASP A 437 4.23 -8.07 -16.13
C ASP A 437 2.71 -8.28 -16.16
N PHE A 438 1.93 -7.27 -15.82
CA PHE A 438 0.47 -7.34 -15.76
C PHE A 438 -0.11 -7.83 -17.09
N PHE A 439 0.25 -7.20 -18.21
CA PHE A 439 -0.28 -7.56 -19.52
C PHE A 439 0.17 -8.94 -20.00
N THR A 440 1.40 -9.35 -19.65
CA THR A 440 1.91 -10.66 -20.05
C THR A 440 1.34 -11.79 -19.20
N ILE A 441 1.08 -11.54 -17.92
CA ILE A 441 0.66 -12.58 -16.96
C ILE A 441 -0.87 -12.72 -16.91
N LEU A 442 -1.63 -11.68 -17.21
CA LEU A 442 -3.10 -11.72 -17.18
C LEU A 442 -3.72 -12.93 -17.93
N PRO A 443 -3.24 -13.33 -19.13
CA PRO A 443 -3.68 -14.56 -19.80
C PRO A 443 -3.45 -15.83 -18.97
N GLU A 444 -2.32 -15.93 -18.27
CA GLU A 444 -1.97 -17.09 -17.44
C GLU A 444 -2.86 -17.13 -16.18
N TYR A 445 -3.06 -15.97 -15.55
CA TYR A 445 -3.84 -15.81 -14.32
C TYR A 445 -5.35 -16.07 -14.55
N ARG A 446 -5.93 -15.54 -15.63
CA ARG A 446 -7.37 -15.63 -15.92
C ARG A 446 -7.74 -16.42 -17.17
N ARG A 447 -6.82 -17.13 -17.82
CA ARG A 447 -7.12 -17.94 -19.02
C ARG A 447 -7.94 -17.17 -20.05
N CYS A 448 -7.58 -15.91 -20.26
CA CYS A 448 -8.28 -15.00 -21.15
C CYS A 448 -7.41 -14.62 -22.35
N ASP A 449 -8.04 -14.14 -23.41
CA ASP A 449 -7.37 -13.53 -24.56
C ASP A 449 -7.43 -12.00 -24.41
N PRO A 450 -6.31 -11.32 -24.08
CA PRO A 450 -6.27 -9.86 -23.91
C PRO A 450 -6.71 -9.07 -25.14
N GLU A 451 -6.61 -9.66 -26.33
CA GLU A 451 -6.99 -9.02 -27.58
C GLU A 451 -8.51 -8.83 -27.69
N LYS A 452 -9.29 -9.67 -27.01
CA LYS A 452 -10.76 -9.61 -26.97
C LYS A 452 -11.29 -8.74 -25.83
N LEU A 453 -10.44 -8.33 -24.90
CA LEU A 453 -10.86 -7.57 -23.72
C LEU A 453 -11.19 -6.12 -24.05
N ILE A 454 -12.22 -5.59 -23.38
CA ILE A 454 -12.64 -4.20 -23.53
C ILE A 454 -11.99 -3.37 -22.43
N TRP A 455 -10.86 -2.76 -22.75
CA TRP A 455 -10.06 -1.97 -21.80
C TRP A 455 -10.70 -0.60 -21.54
N LYS A 456 -11.07 -0.30 -20.29
CA LYS A 456 -11.67 0.99 -19.92
C LYS A 456 -10.64 2.02 -19.51
N LYS A 457 -9.83 1.69 -18.52
CA LYS A 457 -8.79 2.56 -17.99
C LYS A 457 -7.74 1.77 -17.22
N PRO A 458 -6.50 2.26 -17.15
CA PRO A 458 -5.47 1.70 -16.28
C PRO A 458 -5.67 2.14 -14.83
N THR A 459 -5.25 1.31 -13.88
CA THR A 459 -5.21 1.63 -12.45
C THR A 459 -3.79 1.55 -11.92
N PHE A 460 -3.33 2.54 -11.16
CA PHE A 460 -1.94 2.55 -10.68
C PHE A 460 -1.69 3.45 -9.48
N GLY A 461 -0.58 3.19 -8.80
CA GLY A 461 -0.02 4.06 -7.78
C GLY A 461 1.06 3.39 -6.96
N TYR A 462 1.66 4.17 -6.06
CA TYR A 462 2.48 3.64 -4.97
C TYR A 462 1.66 3.74 -3.69
N ILE A 463 1.59 2.65 -2.93
CA ILE A 463 0.89 2.62 -1.65
C ILE A 463 1.95 2.52 -0.54
N PRO A 464 2.05 3.49 0.38
CA PRO A 464 3.14 3.52 1.33
C PRO A 464 2.84 2.65 2.55
N GLY A 465 3.90 2.13 3.16
CA GLY A 465 3.87 1.50 4.48
C GLY A 465 4.98 2.03 5.37
N HIS A 466 4.67 2.21 6.66
CA HIS A 466 5.61 2.70 7.65
C HIS A 466 5.66 1.76 8.86
N PHE A 467 6.87 1.50 9.36
CA PHE A 467 7.14 0.54 10.43
C PHE A 467 7.33 1.28 11.74
N SER A 468 6.21 1.76 12.28
CA SER A 468 6.17 2.45 13.57
C SER A 468 6.28 1.47 14.73
N ILE A 469 7.07 1.83 15.74
CA ILE A 469 7.14 1.20 17.06
C ILE A 469 6.24 1.96 18.04
N ARG A 470 6.28 3.30 17.98
CA ARG A 470 5.46 4.22 18.79
C ARG A 470 4.86 5.30 17.91
N ALA A 471 3.87 6.01 18.45
CA ALA A 471 3.22 7.11 17.74
C ALA A 471 4.22 8.19 17.28
N SER A 472 5.23 8.50 18.10
CA SER A 472 6.22 9.55 17.83
C SER A 472 7.18 9.28 16.66
N ASP A 473 7.23 8.06 16.13
CA ASP A 473 8.26 7.66 15.14
C ASP A 473 8.12 8.34 13.79
N ARG A 474 6.93 8.91 13.52
CA ARG A 474 6.66 9.71 12.33
C ARG A 474 6.29 11.13 12.73
N GLN A 475 6.83 12.12 12.03
CA GLN A 475 6.35 13.49 12.13
C GLN A 475 5.18 13.68 11.17
N VAL A 476 3.96 13.83 11.72
CA VAL A 476 2.72 14.05 10.95
C VAL A 476 2.18 15.47 11.12
N ALA A 477 2.88 16.31 11.88
CA ALA A 477 2.47 17.68 12.14
C ALA A 477 3.67 18.60 12.35
N PHE A 478 3.45 19.86 12.06
CA PHE A 478 4.28 21.00 12.38
C PHE A 478 3.35 22.12 12.89
N ASP A 479 3.88 23.27 13.30
CA ASP A 479 3.03 24.42 13.61
C ASP A 479 2.13 24.73 12.40
N ARG A 480 0.83 24.83 12.65
CA ARG A 480 -0.23 25.09 11.66
C ARG A 480 -0.21 24.16 10.44
N LEU A 481 0.30 22.93 10.59
CA LEU A 481 0.32 21.93 9.54
C LEU A 481 0.07 20.54 10.10
N ILE A 482 -0.84 19.78 9.48
CA ILE A 482 -1.08 18.36 9.78
C ILE A 482 -1.20 17.53 8.50
N ALA A 483 -0.69 16.30 8.51
CA ALA A 483 -0.86 15.33 7.44
C ALA A 483 -1.97 14.32 7.73
N ILE A 484 -2.70 13.90 6.71
CA ILE A 484 -3.72 12.82 6.77
C ILE A 484 -3.55 11.82 5.61
N GLY A 485 -4.26 10.70 5.69
CA GLY A 485 -4.25 9.67 4.64
C GLY A 485 -2.84 9.14 4.33
N ASP A 486 -2.57 8.88 3.05
CA ASP A 486 -1.29 8.31 2.60
C ASP A 486 -0.09 9.24 2.85
N ALA A 487 -0.29 10.57 2.98
CA ALA A 487 0.78 11.50 3.35
C ALA A 487 1.22 11.28 4.82
N ALA A 488 0.24 11.02 5.70
CA ALA A 488 0.50 10.60 7.07
C ALA A 488 1.03 9.17 7.17
N SER A 489 0.76 8.28 6.21
CA SER A 489 1.26 6.89 6.17
C SER A 489 1.10 6.11 7.49
N LEU A 490 -0.04 6.29 8.16
CA LEU A 490 -0.38 5.59 9.42
C LEU A 490 -1.37 4.44 9.22
N GLN A 491 -1.68 4.08 7.97
CA GLN A 491 -2.49 2.90 7.64
C GLN A 491 -1.76 1.58 7.89
N SER A 492 -2.53 0.49 7.86
CA SER A 492 -1.98 -0.86 8.01
C SER A 492 -1.02 -1.22 6.89
N PRO A 493 0.18 -1.70 7.24
CA PRO A 493 1.14 -2.18 6.27
C PRO A 493 0.80 -3.58 5.76
N LEU A 494 -0.22 -4.26 6.32
CA LEU A 494 -0.59 -5.62 5.93
C LEU A 494 -1.56 -5.62 4.75
N VAL A 495 -2.69 -4.90 4.83
CA VAL A 495 -3.72 -4.91 3.78
C VAL A 495 -3.74 -3.63 2.93
N PHE A 496 -2.91 -2.64 3.27
CA PHE A 496 -2.69 -1.42 2.48
C PHE A 496 -3.94 -0.63 2.04
N THR A 497 -5.04 -0.75 2.79
CA THR A 497 -6.28 -0.02 2.52
C THR A 497 -6.20 1.43 3.01
N GLY A 498 -5.59 2.33 2.22
CA GLY A 498 -5.48 3.76 2.57
C GLY A 498 -6.86 4.42 2.78
N PHE A 499 -7.81 4.16 1.88
CA PHE A 499 -9.19 4.64 1.99
C PHE A 499 -9.91 4.06 3.21
N GLY A 500 -9.95 2.73 3.37
CA GLY A 500 -10.60 2.08 4.51
C GLY A 500 -10.01 2.51 5.86
N SER A 501 -8.67 2.66 5.94
CA SER A 501 -8.00 3.17 7.13
C SER A 501 -8.42 4.60 7.47
N LEU A 502 -8.47 5.49 6.47
CA LEU A 502 -8.93 6.86 6.68
C LEU A 502 -10.37 6.88 7.19
N VAL A 503 -11.28 6.19 6.51
CA VAL A 503 -12.70 6.14 6.89
C VAL A 503 -12.90 5.62 8.31
N ARG A 504 -12.21 4.53 8.68
CA ARG A 504 -12.25 3.98 10.05
C ARG A 504 -11.80 4.98 11.10
N ASN A 505 -10.82 5.83 10.79
CA ASN A 505 -10.22 6.75 11.73
C ASN A 505 -10.82 8.16 11.67
N LEU A 506 -11.62 8.47 10.66
CA LEU A 506 -12.14 9.81 10.43
C LEU A 506 -12.91 10.37 11.64
N PRO A 507 -13.78 9.61 12.34
CA PRO A 507 -14.50 10.14 13.49
C PRO A 507 -13.59 10.74 14.57
N ARG A 508 -12.54 10.01 14.97
CA ARG A 508 -11.59 10.51 15.99
C ARG A 508 -10.70 11.64 15.46
N LEU A 509 -10.32 11.61 14.19
CA LEU A 509 -9.49 12.66 13.59
C LEU A 509 -10.26 13.98 13.51
N THR A 510 -11.54 13.92 13.13
CA THR A 510 -12.45 15.07 13.08
C THR A 510 -12.68 15.65 14.46
N ASP A 511 -13.00 14.83 15.47
CA ASP A 511 -13.26 15.32 16.84
C ASP A 511 -12.03 16.00 17.48
N LEU A 512 -10.85 15.39 17.32
CA LEU A 512 -9.60 15.97 17.80
C LEU A 512 -9.25 17.26 17.06
N LEU A 513 -9.45 17.32 15.74
CA LEU A 513 -9.16 18.51 14.94
C LEU A 513 -10.13 19.65 15.23
N ASP A 514 -11.43 19.35 15.36
CA ASP A 514 -12.45 20.32 15.75
C ASP A 514 -12.13 20.94 17.12
N THR A 515 -11.78 20.11 18.11
CA THR A 515 -11.32 20.57 19.42
C THR A 515 -10.08 21.48 19.30
N ALA A 516 -9.09 21.09 18.50
CA ALA A 516 -7.88 21.89 18.32
C ALA A 516 -8.17 23.24 17.66
N LEU A 517 -9.03 23.29 16.65
CA LEU A 517 -9.42 24.50 15.94
C LEU A 517 -10.26 25.45 16.81
N ARG A 518 -11.19 24.93 17.62
CA ARG A 518 -12.03 25.77 18.50
C ARG A 518 -11.22 26.55 19.53
N HIS A 519 -10.10 25.99 19.99
CA HIS A 519 -9.27 26.56 21.04
C HIS A 519 -7.89 27.05 20.55
N ASP A 520 -7.72 27.21 19.24
CA ASP A 520 -6.46 27.59 18.55
C ASP A 520 -5.23 26.78 19.01
N LEU A 521 -5.41 25.49 19.28
CA LEU A 521 -4.34 24.56 19.65
C LEU A 521 -3.61 24.06 18.39
N LEU A 522 -3.08 24.98 17.59
CA LEU A 522 -2.51 24.71 16.26
C LEU A 522 -0.98 24.69 16.23
N GLN A 523 -0.35 24.49 17.39
CA GLN A 523 1.09 24.25 17.52
C GLN A 523 1.42 22.76 17.39
N ALA A 524 2.65 22.43 17.00
CA ALA A 524 3.13 21.06 16.77
C ALA A 524 2.87 20.13 17.97
N LYS A 525 3.05 20.63 19.21
CA LYS A 525 2.81 19.86 20.45
C LYS A 525 1.36 19.38 20.62
N HIS A 526 0.41 20.11 20.04
CA HIS A 526 -1.02 19.77 20.07
C HIS A 526 -1.38 18.94 18.84
N LEU A 527 -1.01 19.42 17.64
CA LEU A 527 -1.35 18.79 16.36
C LEU A 527 -0.76 17.38 16.23
N THR A 528 0.41 17.11 16.81
CA THR A 528 1.02 15.76 16.82
C THR A 528 0.18 14.71 17.56
N GLN A 529 -0.83 15.10 18.33
CA GLN A 529 -1.76 14.20 19.02
C GLN A 529 -2.91 13.73 18.12
N ILE A 530 -3.15 14.42 17.01
CA ILE A 530 -4.20 14.11 16.03
C ILE A 530 -3.63 13.09 15.04
N ARG A 531 -3.86 11.79 15.29
CA ARG A 531 -3.22 10.71 14.51
C ARG A 531 -4.10 9.50 14.32
N ALA A 532 -3.94 8.86 13.16
CA ALA A 532 -4.54 7.55 12.87
C ALA A 532 -3.71 6.36 13.40
N PHE A 533 -2.66 6.59 14.21
CA PHE A 533 -1.82 5.52 14.75
C PHE A 533 -2.64 4.54 15.60
N GLN A 534 -2.35 3.24 15.46
CA GLN A 534 -2.94 2.16 16.26
C GLN A 534 -1.85 1.14 16.63
N SER A 535 -1.75 0.82 17.92
CA SER A 535 -0.71 -0.10 18.44
C SER A 535 -0.96 -1.56 18.02
N ASN A 536 -2.22 -1.96 17.85
CA ASN A 536 -2.57 -3.29 17.35
C ASN A 536 -2.18 -3.49 15.87
N ILE A 537 -2.05 -2.40 15.11
CA ILE A 537 -1.57 -2.43 13.72
C ILE A 537 -0.05 -2.36 13.67
N SER A 538 0.57 -1.60 14.57
CA SER A 538 2.02 -1.47 14.60
C SER A 538 2.75 -2.79 14.88
N VAL A 539 2.09 -3.83 15.37
CA VAL A 539 2.72 -5.16 15.51
C VAL A 539 2.69 -5.98 14.21
N THR A 540 1.84 -5.61 13.24
CA THR A 540 1.66 -6.40 12.00
C THR A 540 2.68 -6.07 10.92
N TRP A 541 3.50 -5.02 11.07
CA TRP A 541 4.47 -4.66 10.03
C TRP A 541 5.54 -5.73 9.74
N LEU A 542 5.83 -6.60 10.70
CA LEU A 542 6.74 -7.73 10.50
C LEU A 542 6.18 -8.73 9.46
N PHE A 543 4.86 -8.84 9.35
CA PHE A 543 4.23 -9.65 8.31
C PHE A 543 4.53 -9.07 6.93
N SER A 544 4.41 -7.75 6.76
CA SER A 544 4.76 -7.05 5.51
C SER A 544 6.22 -7.26 5.13
N LYS A 545 7.14 -7.31 6.10
CA LYS A 545 8.54 -7.72 5.87
C LYS A 545 8.66 -9.18 5.42
N GLY A 546 7.87 -10.08 5.99
CA GLY A 546 7.78 -11.48 5.54
C GLY A 546 7.16 -11.65 4.14
N MET A 547 6.45 -10.63 3.64
CA MET A 547 5.79 -10.62 2.33
C MET A 547 6.65 -10.02 1.21
N MET A 548 7.81 -9.44 1.53
CA MET A 548 8.72 -8.84 0.54
C MET A 548 10.00 -9.66 0.39
N VAL A 549 10.58 -9.58 -0.81
CA VAL A 549 11.96 -10.05 -1.05
C VAL A 549 12.89 -8.85 -0.88
N PRO A 550 13.88 -8.90 0.03
CA PRO A 550 14.84 -7.80 0.18
C PRO A 550 15.61 -7.55 -1.11
N THR A 551 15.89 -6.28 -1.42
CA THR A 551 16.62 -5.92 -2.65
C THR A 551 17.99 -6.61 -2.67
N GLY A 552 18.29 -7.27 -3.80
CA GLY A 552 19.57 -7.95 -4.03
C GLY A 552 19.68 -9.34 -3.39
N ARG A 553 18.63 -9.87 -2.74
CA ARG A 553 18.67 -11.19 -2.12
C ARG A 553 17.93 -12.25 -2.94
N PHE A 554 18.59 -13.39 -3.07
CA PHE A 554 17.98 -14.64 -3.53
C PHE A 554 17.48 -15.44 -2.32
N ILE A 555 16.18 -15.70 -2.26
CA ILE A 555 15.56 -16.60 -1.28
C ILE A 555 14.92 -17.79 -2.02
N ALA A 556 14.49 -18.81 -1.27
CA ALA A 556 13.78 -19.94 -1.87
C ALA A 556 12.49 -19.44 -2.57
N PRO A 557 12.18 -19.86 -3.81
CA PRO A 557 11.13 -19.23 -4.60
C PRO A 557 9.73 -19.29 -3.94
N GLU A 558 9.44 -20.39 -3.26
CA GLU A 558 8.18 -20.64 -2.57
C GLU A 558 8.08 -19.95 -1.20
N ARG A 559 9.16 -19.33 -0.71
CA ARG A 559 9.31 -18.92 0.69
C ARG A 559 8.20 -17.98 1.15
N VAL A 560 7.90 -16.95 0.38
CA VAL A 560 6.89 -15.95 0.75
C VAL A 560 5.49 -16.59 0.74
N ASN A 561 5.17 -17.35 -0.31
CA ASN A 561 3.92 -18.10 -0.39
C ASN A 561 3.74 -19.12 0.74
N ALA A 562 4.81 -19.80 1.16
CA ALA A 562 4.80 -20.75 2.28
C ALA A 562 4.51 -20.06 3.62
N MET A 563 5.09 -18.88 3.85
CA MET A 563 4.78 -18.04 5.00
C MET A 563 3.30 -17.62 4.98
N LEU A 564 2.83 -17.12 3.83
CA LEU A 564 1.47 -16.63 3.67
C LEU A 564 0.41 -17.71 3.83
N ASN A 565 0.57 -18.86 3.18
CA ASN A 565 -0.32 -20.00 3.38
C ASN A 565 -0.30 -20.49 4.83
N THR A 566 0.83 -20.44 5.54
CA THR A 566 0.83 -20.80 6.97
C THR A 566 -0.08 -19.87 7.79
N PHE A 567 0.04 -18.55 7.61
CA PHE A 567 -0.77 -17.57 8.35
C PHE A 567 -2.25 -17.59 7.93
N PHE A 568 -2.53 -17.57 6.63
CA PHE A 568 -3.90 -17.55 6.13
C PHE A 568 -4.61 -18.90 6.31
N GLY A 569 -3.87 -20.02 6.31
CA GLY A 569 -4.43 -21.32 6.68
C GLY A 569 -4.89 -21.36 8.14
N ILE A 570 -4.16 -20.71 9.05
CA ILE A 570 -4.59 -20.56 10.45
C ILE A 570 -5.83 -19.67 10.56
N LEU A 571 -5.90 -18.59 9.78
CA LEU A 571 -7.08 -17.72 9.72
C LEU A 571 -8.31 -18.46 9.20
N ALA A 572 -8.15 -19.33 8.19
CA ALA A 572 -9.23 -20.15 7.64
C ALA A 572 -9.80 -21.17 8.65
N GLU A 573 -9.05 -21.49 9.71
CA GLU A 573 -9.48 -22.36 10.81
C GLU A 573 -10.17 -21.58 11.94
N GLN A 574 -10.15 -20.24 11.91
CA GLN A 574 -10.81 -19.41 12.92
C GLN A 574 -12.30 -19.16 12.57
N PRO A 575 -13.12 -18.76 13.55
CA PRO A 575 -14.46 -18.23 13.27
C PRO A 575 -14.41 -17.07 12.26
N PRO A 576 -15.35 -17.00 11.29
CA PRO A 576 -15.33 -15.98 10.23
C PRO A 576 -15.22 -14.54 10.75
N GLU A 577 -15.87 -14.21 11.87
CA GLU A 577 -15.83 -12.88 12.47
C GLU A 577 -14.43 -12.50 12.95
N LEU A 578 -13.64 -13.48 13.41
CA LEU A 578 -12.28 -13.23 13.84
C LEU A 578 -11.34 -12.99 12.64
N ALA A 579 -11.51 -13.77 11.56
CA ALA A 579 -10.78 -13.55 10.32
C ALA A 579 -11.10 -12.17 9.71
N ASP A 580 -12.39 -11.81 9.62
CA ASP A 580 -12.84 -10.50 9.14
C ASP A 580 -12.25 -9.35 9.98
N ARG A 581 -12.28 -9.48 11.31
CA ARG A 581 -11.66 -8.49 12.21
C ARG A 581 -10.16 -8.40 12.02
N PHE A 582 -9.46 -9.49 11.78
CA PHE A 582 -8.01 -9.46 11.57
C PHE A 582 -7.67 -8.72 10.27
N VAL A 583 -8.33 -9.08 9.17
CA VAL A 583 -8.09 -8.46 7.86
C VAL A 583 -8.47 -6.98 7.86
N LYS A 584 -9.48 -6.57 8.64
CA LYS A 584 -9.87 -5.15 8.82
C LYS A 584 -9.11 -4.40 9.93
N ASP A 585 -7.98 -4.93 10.39
CA ASP A 585 -7.13 -4.32 11.44
C ASP A 585 -7.81 -4.08 12.80
N ARG A 586 -8.84 -4.86 13.12
CA ARG A 586 -9.63 -4.81 14.37
C ARG A 586 -9.32 -5.96 15.32
N ALA A 587 -8.27 -6.74 15.05
CA ALA A 587 -7.81 -7.78 15.96
C ALA A 587 -7.20 -7.19 17.24
N GLY A 588 -7.61 -7.74 18.39
CA GLY A 588 -7.09 -7.39 19.70
C GLY A 588 -5.89 -8.24 20.11
N TRP A 589 -5.36 -7.97 21.30
CA TRP A 589 -4.14 -8.59 21.81
C TRP A 589 -4.25 -10.11 21.98
N LEU A 590 -5.35 -10.61 22.55
CA LEU A 590 -5.52 -12.04 22.81
C LEU A 590 -5.59 -12.87 21.50
N PRO A 591 -6.45 -12.52 20.51
CA PRO A 591 -6.44 -13.22 19.24
C PRO A 591 -5.10 -13.18 18.51
N PHE A 592 -4.41 -12.04 18.52
CA PHE A 592 -3.09 -11.88 17.90
C PHE A 592 -2.07 -12.90 18.46
N ASN A 593 -1.94 -12.98 19.79
CA ASN A 593 -1.00 -13.88 20.44
C ASN A 593 -1.32 -15.35 20.20
N ARG A 594 -2.61 -15.71 20.23
CA ARG A 594 -3.05 -17.07 19.93
C ARG A 594 -2.63 -17.49 18.52
N MET A 595 -2.85 -16.62 17.53
CA MET A 595 -2.46 -16.89 16.13
C MET A 595 -0.94 -16.95 15.95
N ALA A 596 -0.19 -16.04 16.58
CA ALA A 596 1.27 -16.03 16.51
C ALA A 596 1.87 -17.33 17.08
N LEU A 597 1.36 -17.81 18.22
CA LEU A 597 1.75 -19.10 18.79
C LEU A 597 1.39 -20.25 17.85
N GLN A 598 0.14 -20.32 17.38
CA GLN A 598 -0.30 -21.37 16.46
C GLN A 598 0.59 -21.43 15.19
N ALA A 599 0.98 -20.28 14.65
CA ALA A 599 1.90 -20.20 13.50
C ALA A 599 3.28 -20.79 13.83
N ALA A 600 3.87 -20.39 14.96
CA ALA A 600 5.17 -20.91 15.39
C ALA A 600 5.15 -22.43 15.65
N TRP A 601 4.05 -22.96 16.17
CA TRP A 601 3.88 -24.41 16.39
C TRP A 601 3.67 -25.18 15.07
N ARG A 602 2.86 -24.66 14.15
CA ARG A 602 2.56 -25.33 12.87
C ARG A 602 3.76 -25.33 11.92
N ASN A 603 4.53 -24.26 11.92
CA ASN A 603 5.73 -24.14 11.10
C ASN A 603 6.86 -23.46 11.89
N PRO A 604 7.63 -24.23 12.67
CA PRO A 604 8.75 -23.69 13.45
C PRO A 604 9.82 -23.02 12.58
N ALA A 605 9.95 -23.42 11.31
CA ALA A 605 10.88 -22.81 10.37
C ALA A 605 10.53 -21.34 10.08
N LEU A 606 9.29 -20.88 10.31
CA LEU A 606 8.90 -19.48 10.21
C LEU A 606 9.82 -18.56 10.99
N LEU A 607 10.26 -18.96 12.19
CA LEU A 607 11.11 -18.12 13.04
C LEU A 607 12.46 -17.85 12.36
N LEU A 608 13.05 -18.89 11.75
CA LEU A 608 14.28 -18.76 10.97
C LEU A 608 14.05 -17.91 9.72
N TRP A 609 12.95 -18.13 9.00
CA TRP A 609 12.66 -17.41 7.76
C TRP A 609 12.42 -15.92 8.00
N ILE A 610 11.68 -15.58 9.05
CA ILE A 610 11.49 -14.19 9.48
C ILE A 610 12.83 -13.58 9.87
N TRP A 611 13.70 -14.32 10.58
CA TRP A 611 15.05 -13.85 10.88
C TRP A 611 15.88 -13.59 9.62
N GLU A 612 15.83 -14.47 8.62
CA GLU A 612 16.56 -14.31 7.35
C GLU A 612 16.10 -13.07 6.56
N LEU A 613 14.80 -12.76 6.59
CA LEU A 613 14.19 -11.65 5.85
C LEU A 613 14.29 -10.31 6.57
N ALA A 614 13.97 -10.27 7.87
CA ALA A 614 13.98 -9.05 8.67
C ALA A 614 15.35 -8.74 9.28
N GLY A 615 16.09 -9.77 9.69
CA GLY A 615 17.34 -9.62 10.42
C GLY A 615 17.18 -9.15 11.87
N ALA A 616 18.29 -9.19 12.63
CA ALA A 616 18.30 -8.90 14.06
C ALA A 616 17.77 -7.49 14.41
N ARG A 617 18.11 -6.48 13.61
CA ARG A 617 17.75 -5.09 13.86
C ARG A 617 16.23 -4.87 13.82
N ASP A 618 15.58 -5.35 12.76
CA ASP A 618 14.13 -5.20 12.63
C ASP A 618 13.37 -6.10 13.62
N LEU A 619 13.91 -7.27 13.99
CA LEU A 619 13.32 -8.08 15.05
C LEU A 619 13.35 -7.38 16.43
N LEU A 620 14.45 -6.71 16.78
CA LEU A 620 14.53 -5.90 18.00
C LEU A 620 13.55 -4.72 17.97
N ARG A 621 13.41 -4.06 16.81
CA ARG A 621 12.40 -3.01 16.61
C ARG A 621 10.98 -3.56 16.77
N TRP A 622 10.71 -4.73 16.20
CA TRP A 622 9.40 -5.38 16.29
C TRP A 622 9.07 -5.76 17.73
N LEU A 623 10.04 -6.24 18.52
CA LEU A 623 9.84 -6.50 19.94
C LEU A 623 9.39 -5.23 20.69
N GLY A 624 9.95 -4.07 20.34
CA GLY A 624 9.46 -2.78 20.86
C GLY A 624 8.00 -2.52 20.49
N SER A 625 7.58 -2.86 19.26
CA SER A 625 6.20 -2.70 18.79
C SER A 625 5.24 -3.63 19.54
N TYR A 626 5.67 -4.87 19.78
CA TYR A 626 4.94 -5.86 20.55
C TYR A 626 4.78 -5.46 22.03
N ILE A 627 5.85 -4.94 22.66
CA ILE A 627 5.78 -4.41 24.03
C ILE A 627 4.81 -3.22 24.08
N ASN A 628 4.90 -2.29 23.12
CA ASN A 628 4.01 -1.13 23.06
C ASN A 628 2.54 -1.55 22.91
N PHE A 629 2.24 -2.52 22.05
CA PHE A 629 0.89 -3.08 21.91
C PHE A 629 0.41 -3.76 23.20
N THR A 630 1.26 -4.55 23.84
CA THR A 630 0.95 -5.23 25.10
C THR A 630 0.63 -4.24 26.21
N LEU A 631 1.44 -3.19 26.36
CA LEU A 631 1.19 -2.12 27.32
C LEU A 631 -0.09 -1.34 27.00
N SER A 632 -0.34 -1.04 25.72
CA SER A 632 -1.56 -0.35 25.29
C SER A 632 -2.82 -1.19 25.57
N ALA A 633 -2.76 -2.50 25.34
CA ALA A 633 -3.83 -3.44 25.67
C ALA A 633 -4.08 -3.52 27.18
N LEU A 634 -3.01 -3.56 27.99
CA LEU A 634 -3.10 -3.55 29.45
C LEU A 634 -3.71 -2.24 29.96
N LEU A 635 -3.26 -1.09 29.45
CA LEU A 635 -3.80 0.21 29.81
C LEU A 635 -5.26 0.36 29.39
N SER A 636 -5.63 -0.11 28.19
CA SER A 636 -7.02 -0.14 27.74
C SER A 636 -7.91 -0.96 28.69
N TRP A 637 -7.41 -2.09 29.17
CA TRP A 637 -8.13 -2.91 30.14
C TRP A 637 -8.25 -2.22 31.51
N LEU A 638 -7.16 -1.66 32.06
CA LEU A 638 -7.15 -0.98 33.37
C LEU A 638 -7.93 0.35 33.37
N LEU A 639 -7.86 1.10 32.28
CA LEU A 639 -8.40 2.45 32.12
C LEU A 639 -9.59 2.48 31.15
N GLY A 640 -10.27 1.36 30.94
CA GLY A 640 -11.44 1.28 30.05
C GLY A 640 -12.61 2.19 30.47
N TRP A 641 -12.60 2.67 31.72
CA TRP A 641 -13.53 3.66 32.26
C TRP A 641 -13.20 5.10 31.82
N LEU A 642 -11.94 5.38 31.44
CA LEU A 642 -11.45 6.74 31.17
C LEU A 642 -12.21 7.45 30.05
N PRO A 643 -12.53 6.83 28.90
CA PRO A 643 -13.31 7.50 27.86
C PRO A 643 -14.71 7.93 28.33
N SER A 644 -15.37 7.10 29.13
CA SER A 644 -16.69 7.43 29.69
C SER A 644 -16.60 8.58 30.70
N PHE A 645 -15.56 8.58 31.54
CA PHE A 645 -15.30 9.65 32.48
C PHE A 645 -14.92 10.97 31.78
N ALA A 646 -14.09 10.92 30.74
CA ALA A 646 -13.71 12.08 29.94
C ALA A 646 -14.95 12.81 29.39
N ASN A 647 -15.91 12.06 28.83
CA ASN A 647 -17.17 12.62 28.33
C ASN A 647 -18.01 13.29 29.44
N GLN A 648 -18.00 12.74 30.66
CA GLN A 648 -18.74 13.32 31.79
C GLN A 648 -18.14 14.65 32.26
N ILE A 649 -16.81 14.78 32.23
CA ILE A 649 -16.12 16.00 32.69
C ILE A 649 -15.89 17.02 31.57
N GLN A 650 -16.14 16.66 30.31
CA GLN A 650 -15.94 17.52 29.15
C GLN A 650 -16.55 18.93 29.34
N PRO A 651 -17.83 19.10 29.74
CA PRO A 651 -18.43 20.43 29.84
C PRO A 651 -17.72 21.36 30.83
N TRP A 652 -16.97 20.79 31.78
CA TRP A 652 -16.20 21.54 32.76
C TRP A 652 -14.73 21.72 32.35
N LEU A 653 -14.09 20.67 31.83
CA LEU A 653 -12.65 20.65 31.54
C LEU A 653 -12.30 21.36 30.24
N GLU A 654 -13.07 21.14 29.18
CA GLU A 654 -12.77 21.68 27.86
C GLU A 654 -12.74 23.22 27.84
N PRO A 655 -13.75 23.94 28.37
CA PRO A 655 -13.71 25.40 28.34
C PRO A 655 -12.63 26.04 29.21
N ARG A 656 -12.15 25.34 30.25
CA ARG A 656 -11.17 25.88 31.23
C ARG A 656 -9.73 25.52 30.88
N TYR A 657 -9.51 24.30 30.40
CA TYR A 657 -8.19 23.73 30.16
C TYR A 657 -8.18 22.96 28.83
N PRO A 658 -8.35 23.65 27.68
CA PRO A 658 -8.57 22.99 26.39
C PRO A 658 -7.38 22.12 25.94
N ALA A 659 -6.14 22.52 26.27
CA ALA A 659 -4.97 21.69 25.96
C ALA A 659 -4.95 20.37 26.75
N VAL A 660 -5.40 20.40 28.01
CA VAL A 660 -5.53 19.20 28.86
C VAL A 660 -6.68 18.33 28.37
N TRP A 661 -7.79 18.95 27.96
CA TRP A 661 -8.90 18.25 27.33
C TRP A 661 -8.48 17.54 26.04
N LEU A 662 -7.83 18.24 25.11
CA LEU A 662 -7.34 17.64 23.86
C LEU A 662 -6.44 16.44 24.13
N TRP A 663 -5.56 16.54 25.14
CA TRP A 663 -4.71 15.43 25.55
C TRP A 663 -5.52 14.26 26.10
N LEU A 664 -6.47 14.50 27.00
CA LEU A 664 -7.33 13.47 27.59
C LEU A 664 -8.19 12.77 26.53
N LEU A 665 -8.71 13.54 25.57
CA LEU A 665 -9.47 13.04 24.43
C LEU A 665 -8.60 12.16 23.54
N ALA A 666 -7.38 12.59 23.22
CA ALA A 666 -6.41 11.79 22.47
C ALA A 666 -6.05 10.48 23.19
N GLN A 667 -5.86 10.50 24.52
CA GLN A 667 -5.63 9.28 25.30
C GLN A 667 -6.85 8.35 25.28
N SER A 668 -8.07 8.90 25.36
CA SER A 668 -9.31 8.11 25.29
C SER A 668 -9.44 7.37 23.96
N TYR A 669 -9.04 8.01 22.85
CA TYR A 669 -8.97 7.35 21.54
C TYR A 669 -7.84 6.33 21.44
N ALA A 670 -6.68 6.57 22.08
CA ALA A 670 -5.60 5.59 22.13
C ALA A 670 -6.01 4.30 22.87
N LEU A 671 -6.80 4.40 23.93
CA LEU A 671 -7.32 3.26 24.70
C LEU A 671 -8.41 2.46 23.98
N THR A 672 -8.99 2.99 22.90
CA THR A 672 -10.09 2.36 22.16
C THR A 672 -9.65 1.98 20.74
N TYR A 673 -9.51 2.96 19.85
CA TYR A 673 -9.03 2.76 18.49
C TYR A 673 -7.62 2.15 18.47
N GLY A 674 -6.74 2.57 19.39
CA GLY A 674 -5.35 2.11 19.43
C GLY A 674 -5.17 0.62 19.69
N VAL A 675 -6.20 -0.08 20.18
CA VAL A 675 -6.21 -1.53 20.47
C VAL A 675 -7.22 -2.30 19.62
N GLY A 676 -7.76 -1.69 18.55
CA GLY A 676 -8.72 -2.33 17.64
C GLY A 676 -10.15 -2.43 18.19
N GLN A 677 -10.51 -1.57 19.15
CA GLN A 677 -11.84 -1.52 19.77
C GLN A 677 -12.44 -0.10 19.70
N PRO A 678 -12.80 0.40 18.51
CA PRO A 678 -13.44 1.71 18.40
C PRO A 678 -14.76 1.71 19.19
N GLN A 679 -14.93 2.68 20.08
CA GLN A 679 -16.20 2.90 20.79
C GLN A 679 -16.98 3.99 20.06
N SER A 680 -18.19 3.67 19.60
CA SER A 680 -19.12 4.57 18.87
C SER A 680 -19.89 5.54 19.81
N LYS A 681 -19.40 5.78 21.04
CA LYS A 681 -20.18 6.45 22.10
C LYS A 681 -19.97 7.96 22.24
N SER A 682 -19.02 8.58 21.56
CA SER A 682 -18.99 10.04 21.46
C SER A 682 -20.00 10.46 20.39
N ALA A 683 -20.96 11.32 20.75
CA ALA A 683 -21.81 11.95 19.75
C ALA A 683 -20.91 12.70 18.75
N PRO A 684 -21.19 12.63 17.44
CA PRO A 684 -20.40 13.37 16.46
C PRO A 684 -20.40 14.87 16.80
N PRO A 685 -19.30 15.59 16.52
CA PRO A 685 -19.25 17.03 16.77
C PRO A 685 -20.41 17.71 16.04
N GLN A 686 -21.10 18.61 16.74
CA GLN A 686 -22.25 19.33 16.19
C GLN A 686 -21.79 20.56 15.41
N PRO A 687 -22.54 20.97 14.36
CA PRO A 687 -22.22 22.18 13.62
C PRO A 687 -22.16 23.41 14.52
N HIS A 688 -21.12 24.23 14.35
CA HIS A 688 -21.01 25.52 15.03
C HIS A 688 -22.07 26.46 14.45
N LEU A 689 -22.99 26.97 15.28
CA LEU A 689 -23.92 28.03 14.87
C LEU A 689 -23.08 29.26 14.49
N ARG A 690 -23.04 29.62 13.21
CA ARG A 690 -22.49 30.91 12.78
C ARG A 690 -23.37 32.02 13.36
N VAL A 691 -22.93 32.63 14.45
CA VAL A 691 -23.45 33.93 14.88
C VAL A 691 -23.07 34.91 13.78
N LYS A 692 -24.04 35.34 12.96
CA LYS A 692 -23.80 36.44 12.01
C LYS A 692 -23.26 37.62 12.81
N PRO A 693 -22.16 38.27 12.40
CA PRO A 693 -21.74 39.51 13.03
C PRO A 693 -22.91 40.48 12.91
N GLU A 694 -23.42 40.95 14.07
CA GLU A 694 -24.42 42.00 14.11
C GLU A 694 -23.86 43.19 13.34
N SER A 695 -24.61 43.64 12.34
CA SER A 695 -24.26 44.85 11.61
C SER A 695 -24.19 46.00 12.61
N PRO A 696 -23.10 46.78 12.67
CA PRO A 696 -23.09 47.98 13.49
C PRO A 696 -24.16 48.92 12.94
N VAL A 697 -25.16 49.22 13.77
CA VAL A 697 -26.23 50.20 13.49
C VAL A 697 -25.68 51.61 13.59
#